data_AF-A0A7C4YVV1-F1
#
_entry.id   AF-A0A7C4YVV1-F1
#
_cell.length_a   1.000
_cell.length_b   1.000
_cell.length_c   1.000
_cell.angle_alpha   90.00
_cell.angle_beta   90.00
_cell.angle_gamma   90.00
#
_symmetry.space_group_name_H-M   'P 1'
#
loop_
_entity.id
_entity.type
_entity.pdbx_description
1 polymer ?
#
loop_
_entity_poly.entity_id
_entity_poly.type
_entity_poly.pdbx_seq_one_letter_code
_entity_poly.pdbx_strand_id
1 'polypeptide(L)'
;LKCLERDPLHRYQSAASIADDLERWLKGEPIQARPVSPLERLRRWAWRQPLLASLAAASVVLLLSTVLSLGVGLAMVTHKHAEAERERKRAVEKEAAARAEADRNRLLAYAADMRHAHAVWQTGDVLQLRRILDRYRPKPGEQDLRCFEWYYLLKLAQGGVNQRGILRGHQGEIYGVAFSPDGKMLASCGQDSTIRIWDPHTHEQKQVLEGHTGEVNHVAFSLDGRWLASASDDRTVRLWDARTFNPVAVLREHREPVLTLAFSPDSRLLATGGRDDVTHVWDVATRQKLWSLEQPGSDVQLVAFSHDSKKLGTTGDGGRIWDLSGPAPHPIICGQSGPTHSVIFSPDSSITFFGNYGGQLTRWETATGKRLDEVLIPRGRVNTLALTGNGSLLAVGANEPKIRLFDATTLRPVNHLIGHEDSIWCVAFSPDGRWLASASKDGTVRLWDPACPPDRIWCTGLLPIKELNFSLPGQILHHQDEDGIGELDLGTGEYRRLFRLTEELRGCLSHRVSGQHILTCDGRSGLAVIDLPEGRLRTLVGGDPSSCQSYAYSADGRLAARWHMLQGSGQSEVQVWDIATGQRVACWINARLHPRCPSLSGDGRFLAVPTVIGPSLVWEVANPENYWHFTYGWGATLDNQGKHLAALTREYVIEIWDVEQRSPSAVFPIRGNEVIAFKFTPDGRTLAVATPGQIWLYHIPTFQELFPLEAPRQAPNPNLLDFHPSGCLLSRPDGWYWLAATGE
;
A
#
# COMPACT_ATOMS: atom_id res chain seq x y z
N LEU A 1 -16.99 69.98 -91.44
CA LEU A 1 -18.09 69.46 -92.27
C LEU A 1 -17.79 68.07 -92.87
N LYS A 2 -16.90 67.90 -93.85
CA LYS A 2 -16.52 66.54 -94.37
C LYS A 2 -16.09 65.53 -93.28
N CYS A 3 -15.49 66.04 -92.22
CA CYS A 3 -15.07 65.27 -91.05
C CYS A 3 -16.23 64.74 -90.18
N LEU A 4 -17.38 65.43 -90.17
CA LEU A 4 -18.60 65.05 -89.45
C LEU A 4 -19.49 64.13 -90.28
N GLU A 5 -19.48 64.26 -91.62
CA GLU A 5 -20.17 63.32 -92.52
C GLU A 5 -19.59 61.90 -92.44
N ARG A 6 -18.28 61.76 -92.17
CA ARG A 6 -17.59 60.47 -92.23
C ARG A 6 -17.69 59.64 -90.94
N ASP A 7 -17.90 60.29 -89.79
CA ASP A 7 -18.09 59.62 -88.50
C ASP A 7 -18.91 60.52 -87.54
N PRO A 8 -20.24 60.57 -87.73
CA PRO A 8 -21.10 61.57 -87.08
C PRO A 8 -21.24 61.37 -85.56
N LEU A 9 -21.07 60.14 -85.07
CA LEU A 9 -21.39 59.76 -83.68
C LEU A 9 -20.16 59.62 -82.78
N HIS A 10 -18.96 59.40 -83.32
CA HIS A 10 -17.79 59.05 -82.49
C HIS A 10 -16.67 60.08 -82.54
N ARG A 11 -16.71 61.05 -83.46
CA ARG A 11 -15.63 62.04 -83.59
C ARG A 11 -15.65 63.09 -82.46
N TYR A 12 -16.84 63.49 -82.03
CA TYR A 12 -17.03 64.47 -80.96
C TYR A 12 -18.01 63.93 -79.92
N GLN A 13 -17.53 63.77 -78.68
CA GLN A 13 -18.32 63.19 -77.59
C GLN A 13 -19.23 64.21 -76.89
N SER A 14 -18.99 65.50 -77.10
CA SER A 14 -19.81 66.60 -76.57
C SER A 14 -19.74 67.83 -77.46
N ALA A 15 -20.75 68.71 -77.37
CA ALA A 15 -20.75 69.99 -78.08
C ALA A 15 -19.53 70.87 -77.72
N ALA A 16 -19.03 70.76 -76.48
CA ALA A 16 -17.81 71.45 -76.04
C ALA A 16 -16.57 71.03 -76.86
N SER A 17 -16.43 69.73 -77.16
CA SER A 17 -15.29 69.24 -77.95
C SER A 17 -15.29 69.72 -79.40
N ILE A 18 -16.46 70.03 -79.96
CA ILE A 18 -16.59 70.66 -81.29
C ILE A 18 -16.22 72.15 -81.21
N ALA A 19 -16.65 72.81 -80.14
CA ALA A 19 -16.35 74.22 -79.91
C ALA A 19 -14.85 74.46 -79.75
N ASP A 20 -14.15 73.61 -79.00
CA ASP A 20 -12.69 73.72 -78.81
C ASP A 20 -11.91 73.58 -80.12
N ASP A 21 -12.29 72.62 -80.98
CA ASP A 21 -11.66 72.43 -82.29
C ASP A 21 -11.97 73.59 -83.27
N LEU A 22 -13.18 74.16 -83.20
CA LEU A 22 -13.57 75.36 -83.95
C LEU A 22 -12.79 76.60 -83.49
N GLU A 23 -12.60 76.75 -82.18
CA GLU A 23 -11.85 77.85 -81.61
C GLU A 23 -10.36 77.78 -81.99
N ARG A 24 -9.77 76.58 -81.99
CA ARG A 24 -8.41 76.35 -82.51
C ARG A 24 -8.29 76.69 -83.98
N TRP A 25 -9.26 76.27 -84.80
CA TRP A 25 -9.26 76.59 -86.23
C TRP A 25 -9.36 78.11 -86.48
N LEU A 26 -10.21 78.82 -85.72
CA LEU A 26 -10.33 80.28 -85.80
C LEU A 26 -9.04 81.01 -85.39
N LYS A 27 -8.27 80.42 -84.47
CA LYS A 27 -6.94 80.92 -84.06
C LYS A 27 -5.80 80.51 -85.02
N GLY A 28 -6.08 79.77 -86.08
CA GLY A 28 -5.09 79.29 -87.05
C GLY A 28 -4.28 78.07 -86.59
N GLU A 29 -4.70 77.41 -85.51
CA GLU A 29 -4.03 76.22 -84.97
C GLU A 29 -4.54 74.93 -85.63
N PRO A 30 -3.68 73.89 -85.80
CA PRO A 30 -4.08 72.62 -86.40
C PRO A 30 -5.00 71.80 -85.48
N ILE A 31 -6.01 71.16 -86.07
CA ILE A 31 -6.97 70.28 -85.41
C ILE A 31 -6.29 68.97 -84.98
N GLN A 32 -6.48 68.52 -83.73
CA GLN A 32 -5.88 67.27 -83.22
C GLN A 32 -6.72 66.04 -83.60
N ALA A 33 -6.13 65.07 -84.30
CA ALA A 33 -6.76 63.76 -84.55
C ALA A 33 -6.56 62.82 -83.34
N ARG A 34 -7.64 62.25 -82.79
CA ARG A 34 -7.55 61.27 -81.69
C ARG A 34 -6.92 59.94 -82.16
N PRO A 35 -6.10 59.28 -81.32
CA PRO A 35 -5.58 57.94 -81.60
C PRO A 35 -6.69 56.89 -81.51
N VAL A 36 -6.74 55.99 -82.49
CA VAL A 36 -7.74 54.89 -82.58
C VAL A 36 -7.56 53.91 -81.42
N SER A 37 -8.65 53.38 -80.87
CA SER A 37 -8.63 52.43 -79.75
C SER A 37 -7.84 51.15 -80.12
N PRO A 38 -7.16 50.49 -79.16
CA PRO A 38 -6.43 49.25 -79.43
C PRO A 38 -7.31 48.16 -80.04
N LEU A 39 -8.57 48.05 -79.59
CA LEU A 39 -9.56 47.10 -80.10
C LEU A 39 -9.93 47.36 -81.57
N GLU A 40 -10.10 48.62 -81.97
CA GLU A 40 -10.36 48.97 -83.36
C GLU A 40 -9.14 48.81 -84.25
N ARG A 41 -7.92 49.04 -83.73
CA ARG A 41 -6.68 48.71 -84.47
C ARG A 41 -6.59 47.21 -84.71
N LEU A 42 -6.92 46.40 -83.70
CA LEU A 42 -6.92 44.94 -83.79
C LEU A 42 -7.98 44.46 -84.77
N ARG A 43 -9.19 45.05 -84.74
CA ARG A 43 -10.26 44.78 -85.71
C ARG A 43 -9.88 45.15 -87.14
N ARG A 44 -9.27 46.32 -87.34
CA ARG A 44 -8.78 46.78 -88.66
C ARG A 44 -7.62 45.91 -89.15
N TRP A 45 -6.72 45.47 -88.25
CA TRP A 45 -5.64 44.55 -88.57
C TRP A 45 -6.16 43.17 -88.95
N ALA A 46 -7.13 42.63 -88.20
CA ALA A 46 -7.77 41.34 -88.49
C ALA A 46 -8.49 41.34 -89.84
N TRP A 47 -9.14 42.45 -90.22
CA TRP A 47 -9.75 42.62 -91.55
C TRP A 47 -8.73 42.71 -92.69
N ARG A 48 -7.51 43.19 -92.43
CA ARG A 48 -6.43 43.30 -93.42
C ARG A 48 -5.66 42.00 -93.62
N GLN A 49 -5.64 41.12 -92.61
CA GLN A 49 -4.87 39.88 -92.61
C GLN A 49 -5.70 38.71 -92.03
N PRO A 50 -6.73 38.22 -92.76
CA PRO A 50 -7.69 37.26 -92.25
C PRO A 50 -7.07 35.91 -91.88
N LEU A 51 -6.07 35.44 -92.63
CA LEU A 51 -5.36 34.18 -92.35
C LEU A 51 -4.59 34.24 -91.03
N LEU A 52 -3.81 35.29 -90.79
CA LEU A 52 -3.06 35.46 -89.54
C LEU A 52 -3.98 35.66 -88.33
N ALA A 53 -5.11 36.37 -88.51
CA ALA A 53 -6.10 36.52 -87.46
C ALA A 53 -6.77 35.18 -87.09
N SER A 54 -7.05 34.32 -88.08
CA SER A 54 -7.61 32.98 -87.83
C SER A 54 -6.62 32.05 -87.13
N LEU A 55 -5.33 32.09 -87.48
CA LEU A 55 -4.27 31.35 -86.80
C LEU A 55 -4.06 31.85 -85.37
N ALA A 56 -4.07 33.17 -85.15
CA ALA A 56 -4.00 33.75 -83.81
C ALA A 56 -5.20 33.32 -82.94
N ALA A 57 -6.42 33.36 -83.48
CA ALA A 57 -7.61 32.89 -82.78
C ALA A 57 -7.52 31.39 -82.43
N ALA A 58 -7.08 30.55 -83.37
CA ALA A 58 -6.88 29.12 -83.13
C ALA A 58 -5.81 28.87 -82.05
N SER A 59 -4.72 29.64 -82.05
CA SER A 59 -3.67 29.53 -81.03
C SER A 59 -4.15 29.95 -79.64
N VAL A 60 -5.02 30.96 -79.54
CA VAL A 60 -5.65 31.38 -78.28
C VAL A 60 -6.63 30.31 -77.77
N VAL A 61 -7.42 29.71 -78.66
CA VAL A 61 -8.32 28.60 -78.30
C VAL A 61 -7.53 27.39 -77.83
N LEU A 62 -6.42 27.05 -78.49
CA LEU A 62 -5.54 25.97 -78.08
C LEU A 62 -4.93 26.25 -76.69
N LEU A 63 -4.44 27.46 -76.46
CA LEU A 63 -3.92 27.91 -75.16
C LEU A 63 -4.96 27.85 -74.05
N LEU A 64 -6.19 28.30 -74.32
CA LEU A 64 -7.28 28.22 -73.35
C LEU A 64 -7.64 26.75 -73.05
N SER A 65 -7.63 25.89 -74.06
CA SER A 65 -7.91 24.45 -73.88
C SER A 65 -6.83 23.73 -73.06
N THR A 66 -5.56 24.08 -73.25
CA THR A 66 -4.44 23.50 -72.49
C THR A 66 -4.41 24.02 -71.06
N VAL A 67 -4.69 25.31 -70.84
CA VAL A 67 -4.83 25.90 -69.50
C VAL A 67 -6.00 25.27 -68.74
N LEU A 68 -7.15 25.07 -69.40
CA LEU A 68 -8.30 24.40 -68.79
C LEU A 68 -7.98 22.94 -68.44
N SER A 69 -7.29 22.22 -69.35
CA SER A 69 -6.89 20.83 -69.12
C SER A 69 -5.88 20.70 -67.98
N LEU A 70 -4.90 21.60 -67.88
CA LEU A 70 -3.97 21.66 -66.75
C LEU A 70 -4.69 22.01 -65.44
N GLY A 71 -5.65 22.94 -65.47
CA GLY A 71 -6.44 23.33 -64.30
C GLY A 71 -7.27 22.17 -63.76
N VAL A 72 -7.93 21.41 -64.64
CA VAL A 72 -8.68 20.19 -64.27
C VAL A 72 -7.74 19.11 -63.75
N GLY A 73 -6.59 18.90 -64.40
CA GLY A 73 -5.57 17.94 -63.95
C GLY A 73 -5.05 18.27 -62.55
N LEU A 74 -4.75 19.53 -62.27
CA LEU A 74 -4.29 19.99 -60.96
C LEU A 74 -5.39 19.81 -59.89
N ALA A 75 -6.64 20.14 -60.21
CA ALA A 75 -7.78 19.95 -59.30
C ALA A 75 -8.04 18.48 -58.97
N MET A 76 -7.88 17.57 -59.94
CA MET A 76 -8.00 16.13 -59.69
C MET A 76 -6.86 15.61 -58.80
N VAL A 77 -5.63 16.10 -59.00
CA VAL A 77 -4.48 15.72 -58.17
C VAL A 77 -4.65 16.22 -56.73
N THR A 78 -5.06 17.48 -56.52
CA THR A 78 -5.30 18.01 -55.18
C THR A 78 -6.47 17.32 -54.49
N HIS A 79 -7.54 16.98 -55.24
CA HIS A 79 -8.66 16.20 -54.70
C HIS A 79 -8.22 14.81 -54.25
N LYS A 80 -7.46 14.07 -55.09
CA LYS A 80 -6.91 12.76 -54.72
C LYS A 80 -5.96 12.83 -53.52
N HIS A 81 -5.13 13.87 -53.42
CA HIS A 81 -4.28 14.08 -52.26
C HIS A 81 -5.09 14.33 -50.98
N ALA A 82 -6.14 15.15 -51.05
CA ALA A 82 -7.02 15.41 -49.91
C ALA A 82 -7.83 14.18 -49.48
N GLU A 83 -8.27 13.34 -50.43
CA GLU A 83 -8.90 12.05 -50.14
C GLU A 83 -7.92 11.10 -49.45
N ALA A 84 -6.71 10.96 -49.99
CA ALA A 84 -5.67 10.12 -49.39
C ALA A 84 -5.28 10.57 -47.97
N GLU A 85 -5.23 11.88 -47.70
CA GLU A 85 -4.99 12.39 -46.34
C GLU A 85 -6.15 12.07 -45.39
N ARG A 86 -7.41 12.18 -45.85
CA ARG A 86 -8.58 11.81 -45.04
C ARG A 86 -8.60 10.32 -44.72
N GLU A 87 -8.25 9.48 -45.70
CA GLU A 87 -8.12 8.04 -45.50
C GLU A 87 -7.00 7.69 -44.52
N ARG A 88 -5.84 8.35 -44.63
CA ARG A 88 -4.74 8.21 -43.67
C ARG A 88 -5.15 8.60 -42.25
N LYS A 89 -5.84 9.75 -42.07
CA LYS A 89 -6.34 10.17 -40.75
C LYS A 89 -7.33 9.17 -40.17
N ARG A 90 -8.29 8.69 -40.97
CA ARG A 90 -9.25 7.65 -40.56
C ARG A 90 -8.57 6.33 -40.22
N ALA A 91 -7.51 5.96 -40.94
CA ALA A 91 -6.74 4.76 -40.65
C ALA A 91 -6.00 4.88 -39.31
N VAL A 92 -5.36 6.02 -39.05
CA VAL A 92 -4.69 6.32 -37.77
C VAL A 92 -5.69 6.34 -36.61
N GLU A 93 -6.86 6.96 -36.78
CA GLU A 93 -7.92 6.99 -35.77
C GLU A 93 -8.47 5.59 -35.47
N LYS A 94 -8.70 4.76 -36.51
CA LYS A 94 -9.13 3.37 -36.34
C LYS A 94 -8.08 2.52 -35.63
N GLU A 95 -6.80 2.71 -35.97
CA GLU A 95 -5.70 2.00 -35.32
C GLU A 95 -5.56 2.43 -33.86
N ALA A 96 -5.69 3.72 -33.57
CA ALA A 96 -5.69 4.25 -32.20
C ALA A 96 -6.88 3.71 -31.39
N ALA A 97 -8.08 3.67 -31.97
CA ALA A 97 -9.27 3.12 -31.33
C ALA A 97 -9.13 1.61 -31.04
N ALA A 98 -8.59 0.84 -32.00
CA ALA A 98 -8.33 -0.59 -31.82
C ALA A 98 -7.29 -0.86 -30.73
N ARG A 99 -6.23 -0.04 -30.66
CA ARG A 99 -5.23 -0.11 -29.57
C ARG A 99 -5.88 0.20 -28.21
N ALA A 100 -6.68 1.26 -28.12
CA ALA A 100 -7.39 1.61 -26.90
C ALA A 100 -8.35 0.51 -26.43
N GLU A 101 -9.04 -0.17 -27.37
CA GLU A 101 -9.92 -1.30 -27.05
C GLU A 101 -9.13 -2.53 -26.56
N ALA A 102 -7.99 -2.83 -27.19
CA ALA A 102 -7.11 -3.91 -26.75
C ALA A 102 -6.56 -3.66 -25.33
N ASP A 103 -6.15 -2.42 -25.04
CA ASP A 103 -5.67 -2.02 -23.72
C ASP A 103 -6.79 -2.09 -22.67
N ARG A 104 -8.01 -1.66 -23.02
CA ARG A 104 -9.20 -1.81 -22.17
C ARG A 104 -9.49 -3.28 -21.82
N ASN A 105 -9.42 -4.17 -22.81
CA ASN A 105 -9.68 -5.59 -22.59
C ASN A 105 -8.62 -6.25 -21.70
N ARG A 106 -7.35 -5.84 -21.82
CA ARG A 106 -6.26 -6.31 -20.93
C ARG A 106 -6.48 -5.89 -19.48
N LEU A 107 -6.91 -4.65 -19.25
CA LEU A 107 -7.21 -4.14 -17.90
C LEU A 107 -8.41 -4.85 -17.27
N LEU A 108 -9.45 -5.14 -18.06
CA LEU A 108 -10.61 -5.92 -17.61
C LEU A 108 -10.19 -7.34 -17.17
N ALA A 109 -9.32 -7.99 -17.94
CA ALA A 109 -8.77 -9.29 -17.58
C ALA A 109 -7.93 -9.21 -16.29
N TYR A 110 -7.07 -8.19 -16.15
CA TYR A 110 -6.32 -7.94 -14.92
C TYR A 110 -7.24 -7.76 -13.70
N ALA A 111 -8.27 -6.91 -13.80
CA ALA A 111 -9.21 -6.68 -12.70
C ALA A 111 -10.02 -7.94 -12.34
N ALA A 112 -10.38 -8.77 -13.32
CA ALA A 112 -11.01 -10.06 -13.07
C ALA A 112 -10.06 -11.04 -12.35
N ASP A 113 -8.80 -11.11 -12.79
CA ASP A 113 -7.79 -11.97 -12.19
C ASP A 113 -7.39 -11.53 -10.78
N MET A 114 -7.31 -10.21 -10.50
CA MET A 114 -7.06 -9.72 -9.13
C MET A 114 -8.23 -10.01 -8.19
N ARG A 115 -9.49 -9.95 -8.68
CA ARG A 115 -10.66 -10.39 -7.91
C ARG A 115 -10.61 -11.88 -7.62
N HIS A 116 -10.23 -12.69 -8.61
CA HIS A 116 -10.03 -14.12 -8.40
C HIS A 116 -8.90 -14.40 -7.41
N ALA A 117 -7.77 -13.71 -7.51
CA ALA A 117 -6.65 -13.81 -6.59
C ALA A 117 -7.06 -13.48 -5.14
N HIS A 118 -7.86 -12.44 -4.94
CA HIS A 118 -8.38 -12.11 -3.62
C HIS A 118 -9.31 -13.20 -3.05
N ALA A 119 -10.20 -13.76 -3.87
CA ALA A 119 -11.05 -14.87 -3.44
C ALA A 119 -10.21 -16.11 -3.07
N VAL A 120 -9.17 -16.41 -3.85
CA VAL A 120 -8.22 -17.49 -3.58
C VAL A 120 -7.46 -17.26 -2.26
N TRP A 121 -7.04 -16.02 -1.97
CA TRP A 121 -6.47 -15.67 -0.67
C TRP A 121 -7.43 -15.97 0.48
N GLN A 122 -8.72 -15.61 0.37
CA GLN A 122 -9.71 -15.88 1.41
C GLN A 122 -9.91 -17.38 1.68
N THR A 123 -9.68 -18.23 0.67
CA THR A 123 -9.71 -19.70 0.84
C THR A 123 -8.42 -20.28 1.43
N GLY A 124 -7.37 -19.47 1.60
CA GLY A 124 -6.07 -19.89 2.15
C GLY A 124 -5.12 -20.56 1.16
N ASP A 125 -5.44 -20.60 -0.14
CA ASP A 125 -4.58 -21.21 -1.16
C ASP A 125 -3.53 -20.22 -1.69
N VAL A 126 -2.42 -20.11 -0.96
CA VAL A 126 -1.31 -19.20 -1.28
C VAL A 126 -0.59 -19.56 -2.60
N LEU A 127 -0.60 -20.83 -3.00
CA LEU A 127 0.05 -21.30 -4.23
C LEU A 127 -0.72 -20.89 -5.47
N GLN A 128 -2.05 -21.07 -5.46
CA GLN A 128 -2.91 -20.60 -6.55
C GLN A 128 -2.88 -19.08 -6.64
N LEU A 129 -2.90 -18.37 -5.50
CA LEU A 129 -2.72 -16.92 -5.45
C LEU A 129 -1.43 -16.52 -6.17
N ARG A 130 -0.32 -17.20 -5.87
CA ARG A 130 0.97 -16.88 -6.48
C ARG A 130 1.00 -17.11 -7.99
N ARG A 131 0.40 -18.19 -8.48
CA ARG A 131 0.29 -18.46 -9.93
C ARG A 131 -0.48 -17.35 -10.65
N ILE A 132 -1.53 -16.81 -10.01
CA ILE A 132 -2.28 -15.69 -10.58
C ILE A 132 -1.41 -14.43 -10.64
N LEU A 133 -0.70 -14.12 -9.56
CA LEU A 133 0.19 -12.94 -9.50
C LEU A 133 1.37 -13.06 -10.48
N ASP A 134 1.99 -14.24 -10.62
CA ASP A 134 3.16 -14.42 -11.49
C ASP A 134 2.84 -14.22 -12.98
N ARG A 135 1.57 -14.37 -13.41
CA ARG A 135 1.13 -14.05 -14.78
C ARG A 135 1.37 -12.60 -15.17
N TYR A 136 1.41 -11.69 -14.19
CA TYR A 136 1.55 -10.25 -14.39
C TYR A 136 2.95 -9.74 -14.01
N ARG A 137 3.94 -10.61 -13.84
CA ARG A 137 5.34 -10.19 -13.71
C ARG A 137 5.82 -9.61 -15.06
N PRO A 138 6.36 -8.37 -15.08
CA PRO A 138 6.71 -7.71 -16.32
C PRO A 138 7.84 -8.45 -17.03
N LYS A 139 7.65 -8.70 -18.32
CA LYS A 139 8.70 -9.18 -19.22
C LYS A 139 9.36 -7.97 -19.91
N PRO A 140 10.64 -8.08 -20.33
CA PRO A 140 11.31 -6.99 -21.03
C PRO A 140 10.51 -6.53 -22.25
N GLY A 141 10.12 -5.25 -22.29
CA GLY A 141 9.38 -4.64 -23.39
C GLY A 141 7.84 -4.72 -23.32
N GLU A 142 7.27 -5.36 -22.29
CA GLU A 142 5.82 -5.33 -22.03
C GLU A 142 5.44 -4.15 -21.12
N GLN A 143 4.24 -3.62 -21.30
CA GLN A 143 3.69 -2.58 -20.41
C GLN A 143 3.41 -3.18 -19.03
N ASP A 144 3.92 -2.55 -17.99
CA ASP A 144 3.64 -2.95 -16.61
C ASP A 144 2.18 -2.64 -16.26
N LEU A 145 1.39 -3.70 -16.08
CA LEU A 145 -0.03 -3.64 -15.71
C LEU A 145 -0.23 -3.75 -14.18
N ARG A 146 0.83 -3.93 -13.40
CA ARG A 146 0.74 -4.11 -11.96
C ARG A 146 0.28 -2.80 -11.32
N CYS A 147 -0.88 -2.84 -10.70
CA CYS A 147 -1.39 -1.78 -9.84
C CYS A 147 -1.28 -2.21 -8.38
N PHE A 148 -1.70 -1.33 -7.46
CA PHE A 148 -1.60 -1.55 -6.01
C PHE A 148 -2.10 -2.94 -5.57
N GLU A 149 -3.16 -3.47 -6.19
CA GLU A 149 -3.79 -4.74 -5.80
C GLU A 149 -2.83 -5.92 -5.95
N TRP A 150 -2.06 -5.92 -7.04
CA TRP A 150 -1.06 -6.94 -7.29
C TRP A 150 -0.01 -6.94 -6.19
N TYR A 151 0.48 -5.77 -5.78
CA TYR A 151 1.50 -5.64 -4.72
C TYR A 151 0.93 -5.94 -3.34
N TYR A 152 -0.31 -5.52 -3.06
CA TYR A 152 -1.01 -5.85 -1.82
C TYR A 152 -1.20 -7.36 -1.66
N LEU A 153 -1.73 -8.02 -2.70
CA LEU A 153 -1.91 -9.47 -2.72
C LEU A 153 -0.57 -10.21 -2.72
N LEU A 154 0.46 -9.67 -3.39
CA LEU A 154 1.81 -10.19 -3.32
C LEU A 154 2.37 -10.11 -1.89
N LYS A 155 2.17 -8.98 -1.20
CA LYS A 155 2.64 -8.80 0.19
C LYS A 155 1.85 -9.64 1.18
N LEU A 156 0.55 -9.88 0.96
CA LEU A 156 -0.24 -10.86 1.71
C LEU A 156 0.28 -12.28 1.46
N ALA A 157 0.50 -12.65 0.20
CA ALA A 157 1.12 -13.91 -0.19
C ALA A 157 2.53 -14.05 0.39
N GLN A 158 3.30 -12.96 0.48
CA GLN A 158 4.64 -12.89 1.10
C GLN A 158 4.60 -12.96 2.61
N GLY A 159 3.58 -12.41 3.28
CA GLY A 159 3.29 -12.71 4.69
C GLY A 159 3.01 -14.20 4.91
N GLY A 160 2.50 -14.88 3.88
CA GLY A 160 2.38 -16.34 3.81
C GLY A 160 3.62 -17.08 3.26
N VAL A 161 4.71 -16.41 2.85
CA VAL A 161 5.92 -17.08 2.32
C VAL A 161 6.67 -17.84 3.40
N ASN A 162 6.51 -17.43 4.65
CA ASN A 162 7.05 -18.22 5.76
C ASN A 162 6.27 -19.52 5.91
N GLN A 163 4.99 -19.59 5.52
CA GLN A 163 4.19 -20.79 5.72
C GLN A 163 4.40 -21.79 4.58
N ARG A 164 5.07 -22.91 4.88
CA ARG A 164 5.39 -23.95 3.90
C ARG A 164 4.32 -25.03 3.77
N GLY A 165 3.58 -25.31 4.84
CA GLY A 165 2.59 -26.38 4.86
C GLY A 165 1.51 -26.21 5.92
N ILE A 166 0.35 -26.81 5.68
CA ILE A 166 -0.75 -26.94 6.65
C ILE A 166 -1.06 -28.43 6.77
N LEU A 167 -1.04 -28.93 8.01
CA LEU A 167 -1.41 -30.29 8.33
C LEU A 167 -2.81 -30.27 8.95
N ARG A 168 -3.76 -30.85 8.23
CA ARG A 168 -5.16 -30.94 8.64
C ARG A 168 -5.50 -32.40 8.91
N GLY A 169 -6.14 -32.68 10.04
CA GLY A 169 -6.58 -34.02 10.38
C GLY A 169 -7.22 -34.12 11.76
N HIS A 170 -6.69 -33.37 12.74
CA HIS A 170 -7.26 -33.34 14.08
C HIS A 170 -8.71 -32.83 14.10
N GLN A 171 -9.52 -33.35 15.02
CA GLN A 171 -10.90 -32.93 15.25
C GLN A 171 -11.02 -32.09 16.53
N GLY A 172 -10.60 -30.83 16.46
CA GLY A 172 -10.61 -29.91 17.60
C GLY A 172 -9.27 -29.20 17.78
N GLU A 173 -9.06 -28.62 18.96
CA GLU A 173 -7.84 -27.87 19.29
C GLU A 173 -6.60 -28.78 19.31
N ILE A 174 -5.43 -28.25 18.91
CA ILE A 174 -4.16 -28.97 18.96
C ILE A 174 -3.29 -28.36 20.04
N TYR A 175 -2.93 -29.13 21.05
CA TYR A 175 -2.23 -28.64 22.24
C TYR A 175 -0.72 -28.76 22.16
N GLY A 176 -0.19 -29.77 21.46
CA GLY A 176 1.25 -30.05 21.41
C GLY A 176 1.76 -30.40 20.02
N VAL A 177 2.99 -29.98 19.71
CA VAL A 177 3.78 -30.39 18.54
C VAL A 177 5.22 -30.69 18.94
N ALA A 178 5.82 -31.74 18.35
CA ALA A 178 7.22 -32.08 18.59
C ALA A 178 7.85 -32.72 17.35
N PHE A 179 9.05 -32.27 16.98
CA PHE A 179 9.85 -32.92 15.95
C PHE A 179 10.59 -34.14 16.49
N SER A 180 10.78 -35.16 15.65
CA SER A 180 11.76 -36.21 15.91
C SER A 180 13.19 -35.63 15.90
N PRO A 181 14.15 -36.24 16.61
CA PRO A 181 15.53 -35.72 16.69
C PRO A 181 16.25 -35.68 15.34
N ASP A 182 15.83 -36.53 14.39
CA ASP A 182 16.34 -36.54 13.02
C ASP A 182 15.60 -35.58 12.07
N GLY A 183 14.56 -34.88 12.56
CA GLY A 183 13.76 -33.92 11.80
C GLY A 183 12.85 -34.53 10.73
N LYS A 184 12.77 -35.87 10.62
CA LYS A 184 12.00 -36.55 9.57
C LYS A 184 10.54 -36.79 9.91
N MET A 185 10.16 -36.59 11.17
CA MET A 185 8.81 -36.80 11.64
C MET A 185 8.39 -35.64 12.53
N LEU A 186 7.10 -35.31 12.47
CA LEU A 186 6.46 -34.37 13.38
C LEU A 186 5.31 -35.09 14.06
N ALA A 187 5.26 -35.06 15.39
CA ALA A 187 4.10 -35.50 16.16
C ALA A 187 3.24 -34.30 16.55
N SER A 188 1.92 -34.45 16.49
CA SER A 188 0.95 -33.49 17.02
C SER A 188 -0.08 -34.19 17.89
N CYS A 189 -0.59 -33.52 18.91
CA CYS A 189 -1.61 -34.06 19.81
C CYS A 189 -2.61 -32.99 20.22
N GLY A 190 -3.84 -33.39 20.57
CA GLY A 190 -4.89 -32.43 20.87
C GLY A 190 -6.17 -32.99 21.48
N GLN A 191 -7.23 -32.20 21.32
CA GLN A 191 -8.55 -32.41 21.90
C GLN A 191 -9.24 -33.69 21.43
N ASP A 192 -8.93 -34.17 20.22
CA ASP A 192 -9.49 -35.40 19.67
C ASP A 192 -8.97 -36.68 20.34
N SER A 193 -8.18 -36.56 21.41
CA SER A 193 -7.58 -37.67 22.17
C SER A 193 -6.59 -38.53 21.36
N THR A 194 -6.16 -38.04 20.19
CA THR A 194 -5.22 -38.74 19.32
C THR A 194 -3.86 -38.06 19.26
N ILE A 195 -2.85 -38.83 18.86
CA ILE A 195 -1.55 -38.32 18.45
C ILE A 195 -1.40 -38.64 16.96
N ARG A 196 -1.02 -37.66 16.15
CA ARG A 196 -0.81 -37.84 14.71
C ARG A 196 0.64 -37.63 14.37
N ILE A 197 1.15 -38.51 13.50
CA ILE A 197 2.52 -38.48 13.01
C ILE A 197 2.51 -38.06 11.55
N TRP A 198 3.33 -37.06 11.23
CA TRP A 198 3.40 -36.43 9.92
C TRP A 198 4.81 -36.51 9.35
N ASP A 199 4.89 -36.49 8.03
CA ASP A 199 6.11 -36.13 7.32
C ASP A 199 6.15 -34.60 7.13
N PRO A 200 7.10 -33.87 7.74
CA PRO A 200 7.17 -32.42 7.61
C PRO A 200 7.57 -31.95 6.20
N HIS A 201 8.10 -32.82 5.33
CA HIS A 201 8.50 -32.45 3.98
C HIS A 201 7.43 -32.72 2.94
N THR A 202 6.69 -33.83 3.07
CA THR A 202 5.58 -34.17 2.15
C THR A 202 4.23 -33.66 2.66
N HIS A 203 4.14 -33.25 3.93
CA HIS A 203 2.92 -32.87 4.64
C HIS A 203 1.90 -34.01 4.77
N GLU A 204 2.31 -35.25 4.52
CA GLU A 204 1.43 -36.42 4.60
C GLU A 204 1.35 -36.95 6.02
N GLN A 205 0.16 -37.41 6.40
CA GLN A 205 -0.04 -38.14 7.65
C GLN A 205 0.46 -39.58 7.49
N LYS A 206 1.42 -39.98 8.33
CA LYS A 206 1.97 -41.34 8.35
C LYS A 206 1.15 -42.27 9.23
N GLN A 207 0.75 -41.82 10.42
CA GLN A 207 0.09 -42.66 11.40
C GLN A 207 -0.79 -41.85 12.37
N VAL A 208 -1.82 -42.51 12.92
CA VAL A 208 -2.62 -42.01 14.03
C VAL A 208 -2.45 -42.99 15.19
N LEU A 209 -2.14 -42.48 16.37
CA LEU A 209 -2.00 -43.26 17.60
C LEU A 209 -3.20 -43.00 18.48
N GLU A 210 -3.90 -44.08 18.76
CA GLU A 210 -5.09 -44.10 19.61
C GLU A 210 -4.78 -44.86 20.89
N GLY A 211 -5.46 -44.47 21.97
CA GLY A 211 -5.42 -45.22 23.21
C GLY A 211 -5.68 -44.38 24.45
N HIS A 212 -5.36 -43.08 24.42
CA HIS A 212 -5.79 -42.15 25.47
C HIS A 212 -7.32 -42.01 25.46
N THR A 213 -7.92 -41.89 26.64
CA THR A 213 -9.39 -41.76 26.80
C THR A 213 -9.83 -40.33 27.08
N GLY A 214 -8.88 -39.39 27.07
CA GLY A 214 -9.10 -37.96 27.23
C GLY A 214 -8.15 -37.17 26.35
N GLU A 215 -8.29 -35.85 26.37
CA GLU A 215 -7.49 -34.92 25.57
C GLU A 215 -5.98 -35.15 25.80
N VAL A 216 -5.19 -35.06 24.74
CA VAL A 216 -3.74 -35.24 24.82
C VAL A 216 -3.07 -33.86 24.82
N ASN A 217 -2.60 -33.46 26.00
CA ASN A 217 -2.12 -32.11 26.27
C ASN A 217 -0.71 -31.85 25.74
N HIS A 218 0.16 -32.87 25.74
CA HIS A 218 1.56 -32.69 25.34
C HIS A 218 2.16 -33.98 24.76
N VAL A 219 3.15 -33.79 23.89
CA VAL A 219 3.89 -34.88 23.23
C VAL A 219 5.36 -34.50 23.13
N ALA A 220 6.27 -35.47 23.29
CA ALA A 220 7.71 -35.25 23.08
C ALA A 220 8.42 -36.54 22.63
N PHE A 221 9.40 -36.37 21.75
CA PHE A 221 10.35 -37.42 21.40
C PHE A 221 11.55 -37.42 22.35
N SER A 222 12.09 -38.61 22.64
CA SER A 222 13.41 -38.73 23.25
C SER A 222 14.51 -38.38 22.24
N LEU A 223 15.61 -37.79 22.69
CA LEU A 223 16.68 -37.33 21.80
C LEU A 223 17.44 -38.48 21.11
N ASP A 224 17.43 -39.68 21.71
CA ASP A 224 17.92 -40.93 21.10
C ASP A 224 17.01 -41.49 19.99
N GLY A 225 15.83 -40.88 19.79
CA GLY A 225 14.84 -41.27 18.77
C GLY A 225 14.19 -42.63 19.04
N ARG A 226 14.27 -43.15 20.26
CA ARG A 226 13.72 -44.47 20.63
C ARG A 226 12.29 -44.39 21.15
N TRP A 227 11.95 -43.30 21.83
CA TRP A 227 10.68 -43.17 22.54
C TRP A 227 9.93 -41.93 22.10
N LEU A 228 8.60 -42.06 22.08
CA LEU A 228 7.66 -40.96 22.04
C LEU A 228 6.83 -41.04 23.33
N ALA A 229 6.66 -39.93 24.02
CA ALA A 229 5.83 -39.85 25.22
C ALA A 229 4.65 -38.91 24.99
N SER A 230 3.50 -39.25 25.58
CA SER A 230 2.28 -38.41 25.55
C SER A 230 1.66 -38.26 26.93
N ALA A 231 1.21 -37.05 27.26
CA ALA A 231 0.53 -36.69 28.51
C ALA A 231 -0.94 -36.33 28.21
N SER A 232 -1.86 -36.75 29.08
CA SER A 232 -3.29 -36.62 28.83
C SER A 232 -4.12 -36.30 30.07
N ASP A 233 -5.30 -35.73 29.81
CA ASP A 233 -6.40 -35.57 30.77
C ASP A 233 -6.91 -36.90 31.34
N ASP A 234 -6.60 -38.04 30.73
CA ASP A 234 -6.87 -39.37 31.29
C ASP A 234 -5.97 -39.73 32.49
N ARG A 235 -5.13 -38.78 32.94
CA ARG A 235 -4.22 -38.89 34.10
C ARG A 235 -3.07 -39.86 33.87
N THR A 236 -2.84 -40.24 32.62
CA THR A 236 -1.76 -41.17 32.27
C THR A 236 -0.71 -40.52 31.38
N VAL A 237 0.51 -41.02 31.51
CA VAL A 237 1.57 -40.79 30.53
C VAL A 237 1.82 -42.08 29.79
N ARG A 238 1.79 -42.04 28.46
CA ARG A 238 2.04 -43.21 27.63
C ARG A 238 3.39 -43.10 26.96
N LEU A 239 4.10 -44.23 26.91
CA LEU A 239 5.32 -44.40 26.14
C LEU A 239 5.03 -45.26 24.93
N TRP A 240 5.51 -44.80 23.78
CA TRP A 240 5.39 -45.44 22.48
C TRP A 240 6.80 -45.68 21.93
N ASP A 241 6.98 -46.78 21.21
CA ASP A 241 8.20 -47.01 20.45
C ASP A 241 8.24 -46.05 19.26
N ALA A 242 9.23 -45.16 19.15
CA ALA A 242 9.23 -44.11 18.13
C ALA A 242 9.46 -44.61 16.69
N ARG A 243 9.83 -45.89 16.50
CA ARG A 243 10.06 -46.49 15.18
C ARG A 243 8.81 -47.17 14.63
N THR A 244 8.06 -47.82 15.51
CA THR A 244 6.85 -48.60 15.17
C THR A 244 5.55 -47.94 15.61
N PHE A 245 5.66 -46.99 16.54
CA PHE A 245 4.57 -46.33 17.28
C PHE A 245 3.63 -47.29 18.00
N ASN A 246 4.12 -48.47 18.35
CA ASN A 246 3.38 -49.38 19.22
C ASN A 246 3.42 -48.89 20.67
N PRO A 247 2.33 -49.05 21.45
CA PRO A 247 2.32 -48.72 22.86
C PRO A 247 3.24 -49.66 23.65
N VAL A 248 4.05 -49.09 24.54
CA VAL A 248 5.08 -49.83 25.29
C VAL A 248 4.79 -49.84 26.79
N ALA A 249 4.36 -48.71 27.35
CA ALA A 249 4.05 -48.58 28.77
C ALA A 249 3.05 -47.47 29.05
N VAL A 250 2.36 -47.57 30.19
CA VAL A 250 1.45 -46.56 30.72
C VAL A 250 1.85 -46.26 32.16
N LEU A 251 2.18 -45.01 32.45
CA LEU A 251 2.53 -44.51 33.78
C LEU A 251 1.26 -43.87 34.40
N ARG A 252 0.89 -44.31 35.61
CA ARG A 252 -0.41 -43.99 36.26
C ARG A 252 -0.29 -43.37 37.65
N GLU A 253 0.79 -42.64 37.92
CA GLU A 253 1.02 -42.08 39.26
C GLU A 253 0.30 -40.74 39.50
N HIS A 254 0.01 -39.97 38.43
CA HIS A 254 -0.68 -38.68 38.56
C HIS A 254 -2.13 -38.86 39.01
N ARG A 255 -2.59 -37.98 39.90
CA ARG A 255 -3.96 -38.03 40.47
C ARG A 255 -4.96 -37.21 39.68
N GLU A 256 -4.47 -36.21 38.96
CA GLU A 256 -5.22 -35.26 38.12
C GLU A 256 -4.63 -35.23 36.70
N PRO A 257 -5.26 -34.53 35.74
CA PRO A 257 -4.75 -34.38 34.38
C PRO A 257 -3.25 -34.06 34.28
N VAL A 258 -2.56 -34.77 33.38
CA VAL A 258 -1.15 -34.52 33.07
C VAL A 258 -1.09 -33.50 31.94
N LEU A 259 -0.49 -32.35 32.21
CA LEU A 259 -0.48 -31.21 31.29
C LEU A 259 0.76 -31.17 30.40
N THR A 260 1.90 -31.64 30.92
CA THR A 260 3.20 -31.45 30.26
C THR A 260 4.13 -32.64 30.48
N LEU A 261 5.06 -32.81 29.55
CA LEU A 261 6.18 -33.73 29.70
C LEU A 261 7.41 -33.24 28.92
N ALA A 262 8.60 -33.68 29.34
CA ALA A 262 9.84 -33.45 28.62
C ALA A 262 10.84 -34.57 28.91
N PHE A 263 11.58 -35.02 27.89
CA PHE A 263 12.74 -35.89 28.08
C PHE A 263 13.98 -35.06 28.44
N SER A 264 14.89 -35.63 29.24
CA SER A 264 16.22 -35.07 29.38
C SER A 264 17.00 -35.21 28.06
N PRO A 265 17.91 -34.27 27.74
CA PRO A 265 18.77 -34.35 26.56
C PRO A 265 19.56 -35.65 26.45
N ASP A 266 20.00 -36.24 27.56
CA ASP A 266 20.68 -37.54 27.59
C ASP A 266 19.73 -38.76 27.39
N SER A 267 18.42 -38.51 27.22
CA SER A 267 17.34 -39.49 27.04
C SER A 267 17.16 -40.50 28.19
N ARG A 268 17.75 -40.24 29.36
CA ARG A 268 17.65 -41.13 30.54
C ARG A 268 16.45 -40.84 31.40
N LEU A 269 16.05 -39.58 31.49
CA LEU A 269 14.99 -39.11 32.36
C LEU A 269 13.79 -38.61 31.55
N LEU A 270 12.61 -38.76 32.14
CA LEU A 270 11.37 -38.14 31.69
C LEU A 270 10.81 -37.35 32.86
N ALA A 271 10.47 -36.08 32.66
CA ALA A 271 9.72 -35.27 33.62
C ALA A 271 8.28 -35.16 33.14
N THR A 272 7.33 -35.26 34.07
CA THR A 272 5.88 -35.15 33.81
C THR A 272 5.27 -34.24 34.86
N GLY A 273 4.39 -33.33 34.45
CA GLY A 273 3.73 -32.36 35.33
C GLY A 273 2.24 -32.29 35.06
N GLY A 274 1.44 -32.12 36.11
CA GLY A 274 -0.01 -32.10 36.03
C GLY A 274 -0.67 -31.09 36.96
N ARG A 275 -2.01 -31.14 36.99
CA ARG A 275 -2.87 -30.36 37.91
C ARG A 275 -2.91 -30.91 39.33
N ASP A 276 -2.15 -31.96 39.62
CA ASP A 276 -2.00 -32.50 40.97
C ASP A 276 -0.89 -31.80 41.76
N ASP A 277 -0.39 -30.66 41.27
CA ASP A 277 0.69 -29.87 41.86
C ASP A 277 2.05 -30.60 41.93
N VAL A 278 2.20 -31.76 41.28
CA VAL A 278 3.41 -32.58 41.37
C VAL A 278 4.10 -32.71 40.01
N THR A 279 5.42 -32.55 40.02
CA THR A 279 6.28 -33.00 38.93
C THR A 279 6.90 -34.34 39.28
N HIS A 280 6.62 -35.36 38.49
CA HIS A 280 7.29 -36.66 38.61
C HIS A 280 8.48 -36.73 37.66
N VAL A 281 9.58 -37.30 38.14
CA VAL A 281 10.76 -37.60 37.32
C VAL A 281 10.98 -39.10 37.31
N TRP A 282 11.12 -39.65 36.11
CA TRP A 282 11.14 -41.07 35.84
C TRP A 282 12.45 -41.47 35.20
N ASP A 283 12.95 -42.65 35.54
CA ASP A 283 13.98 -43.33 34.76
C ASP A 283 13.33 -44.04 33.58
N VAL A 284 13.72 -43.68 32.35
CA VAL A 284 13.08 -44.17 31.12
C VAL A 284 13.34 -45.67 30.90
N ALA A 285 14.51 -46.17 31.29
CA ALA A 285 14.92 -47.55 31.05
C ALA A 285 14.18 -48.54 31.97
N THR A 286 14.09 -48.22 33.26
CA THR A 286 13.43 -49.02 34.29
C THR A 286 11.95 -48.71 34.43
N ARG A 287 11.51 -47.54 33.94
CA ARG A 287 10.13 -47.02 34.04
C ARG A 287 9.71 -46.79 35.49
N GLN A 288 10.68 -46.59 36.37
CA GLN A 288 10.45 -46.32 37.78
C GLN A 288 10.49 -44.82 38.04
N LYS A 289 9.64 -44.38 38.97
CA LYS A 289 9.64 -43.02 39.49
C LYS A 289 10.84 -42.84 40.40
N LEU A 290 11.69 -41.86 40.08
CA LEU A 290 12.86 -41.50 40.89
C LEU A 290 12.50 -40.45 41.93
N TRP A 291 11.81 -39.38 41.50
CA TRP A 291 11.49 -38.23 42.34
C TRP A 291 10.06 -37.75 42.13
N SER A 292 9.52 -37.12 43.18
CA SER A 292 8.25 -36.37 43.15
C SER A 292 8.51 -35.00 43.74
N LEU A 293 8.31 -33.96 42.95
CA LEU A 293 8.59 -32.57 43.30
C LEU A 293 7.25 -31.85 43.48
N GLU A 294 6.89 -31.57 44.72
CA GLU A 294 5.61 -30.97 45.06
C GLU A 294 5.67 -29.44 45.00
N GLN A 295 4.63 -28.83 44.42
CA GLN A 295 4.46 -27.39 44.28
C GLN A 295 3.04 -27.00 44.76
N PRO A 296 2.76 -27.05 46.06
CA PRO A 296 1.39 -26.97 46.56
C PRO A 296 0.65 -25.70 46.11
N GLY A 297 -0.57 -25.86 45.62
CA GLY A 297 -1.46 -24.79 45.18
C GLY A 297 -1.13 -24.23 43.79
N SER A 298 -0.48 -25.01 42.92
CA SER A 298 0.10 -24.53 41.68
C SER A 298 0.17 -25.63 40.61
N ASP A 299 -0.77 -25.58 39.66
CA ASP A 299 -0.76 -26.44 38.47
C ASP A 299 0.58 -26.37 37.73
N VAL A 300 1.18 -27.54 37.45
CA VAL A 300 2.42 -27.61 36.67
C VAL A 300 2.09 -27.54 35.19
N GLN A 301 2.20 -26.33 34.61
CA GLN A 301 1.77 -26.06 33.22
C GLN A 301 2.79 -26.55 32.17
N LEU A 302 4.09 -26.38 32.42
CA LEU A 302 5.18 -26.79 31.53
C LEU A 302 6.40 -27.23 32.33
N VAL A 303 7.14 -28.21 31.79
CA VAL A 303 8.44 -28.64 32.29
C VAL A 303 9.48 -28.63 31.18
N ALA A 304 10.72 -28.26 31.50
CA ALA A 304 11.83 -28.31 30.55
C ALA A 304 13.13 -28.69 31.27
N PHE A 305 13.94 -29.54 30.65
CA PHE A 305 15.29 -29.83 31.13
C PHE A 305 16.29 -28.80 30.59
N SER A 306 17.33 -28.51 31.37
CA SER A 306 18.53 -27.87 30.83
C SER A 306 19.27 -28.82 29.89
N HIS A 307 20.02 -28.27 28.93
CA HIS A 307 20.76 -29.05 27.94
C HIS A 307 21.85 -29.94 28.56
N ASP A 308 22.37 -29.57 29.73
CA ASP A 308 23.29 -30.40 30.52
C ASP A 308 22.60 -31.55 31.30
N SER A 309 21.27 -31.67 31.23
CA SER A 309 20.42 -32.63 31.97
C SER A 309 20.51 -32.52 33.51
N LYS A 310 21.13 -31.46 34.04
CA LYS A 310 21.33 -31.29 35.48
C LYS A 310 20.28 -30.42 36.16
N LYS A 311 19.47 -29.67 35.40
CA LYS A 311 18.45 -28.78 35.94
C LYS A 311 17.10 -29.06 35.29
N LEU A 312 16.05 -28.79 36.05
CA LEU A 312 14.67 -28.91 35.60
C LEU A 312 13.93 -27.60 35.88
N GLY A 313 13.42 -26.96 34.83
CA GLY A 313 12.49 -25.85 34.94
C GLY A 313 11.07 -26.39 35.06
N THR A 314 10.30 -25.84 36.00
CA THR A 314 8.87 -26.15 36.16
C THR A 314 8.09 -24.85 36.30
N THR A 315 6.91 -24.77 35.67
CA THR A 315 6.08 -23.57 35.72
C THR A 315 4.78 -23.79 36.50
N GLY A 316 4.28 -22.75 37.16
CA GLY A 316 3.03 -22.73 37.90
C GLY A 316 2.77 -21.33 38.47
N ASP A 317 2.37 -21.18 39.74
CA ASP A 317 2.33 -19.90 40.48
C ASP A 317 3.76 -19.40 40.79
N GLY A 318 4.47 -19.08 39.71
CA GLY A 318 5.89 -18.76 39.64
C GLY A 318 6.71 -19.87 38.99
N GLY A 319 7.62 -19.50 38.10
CA GLY A 319 8.63 -20.43 37.56
C GLY A 319 9.63 -20.84 38.65
N ARG A 320 9.95 -22.14 38.71
CA ARG A 320 10.99 -22.72 39.56
C ARG A 320 12.04 -23.43 38.72
N ILE A 321 13.28 -23.40 39.19
CA ILE A 321 14.38 -24.21 38.63
C ILE A 321 14.90 -25.13 39.73
N TRP A 322 14.96 -26.42 39.44
CA TRP A 322 15.45 -27.46 40.35
C TRP A 322 16.84 -27.92 39.92
N ASP A 323 17.74 -28.10 40.89
CA ASP A 323 18.99 -28.83 40.68
C ASP A 323 18.73 -30.34 40.81
N LEU A 324 19.17 -31.12 39.83
CA LEU A 324 19.08 -32.59 39.81
C LEU A 324 20.44 -33.27 40.02
N SER A 325 21.52 -32.50 40.20
CA SER A 325 22.89 -33.05 40.34
C SER A 325 23.16 -33.70 41.70
N GLY A 326 22.36 -33.35 42.72
CA GLY A 326 22.44 -33.90 44.06
C GLY A 326 21.63 -35.20 44.25
N PRO A 327 21.76 -35.85 45.43
CA PRO A 327 20.98 -37.06 45.75
C PRO A 327 19.47 -36.79 45.89
N ALA A 328 19.08 -35.54 46.15
CA ALA A 328 17.70 -35.09 46.19
C ALA A 328 17.57 -33.75 45.43
N PRO A 329 16.59 -33.63 44.52
CA PRO A 329 16.34 -32.36 43.85
C PRO A 329 15.96 -31.25 44.81
N HIS A 330 16.50 -30.05 44.58
CA HIS A 330 16.16 -28.87 45.39
C HIS A 330 16.00 -27.64 44.51
N PRO A 331 15.10 -26.70 44.88
CA PRO A 331 14.86 -25.52 44.07
C PRO A 331 15.99 -24.49 44.24
N ILE A 332 16.54 -24.01 43.12
CA ILE A 332 17.56 -22.96 43.03
C ILE A 332 16.90 -21.58 42.91
N ILE A 333 15.82 -21.48 42.14
CA ILE A 333 15.08 -20.22 41.89
C ILE A 333 13.62 -20.42 42.25
N CYS A 334 13.08 -19.50 43.04
CA CYS A 334 11.67 -19.40 43.40
C CYS A 334 11.21 -17.94 43.30
N GLY A 335 10.08 -17.67 42.64
CA GLY A 335 9.40 -16.37 42.73
C GLY A 335 9.52 -15.50 41.46
N GLN A 336 8.82 -15.91 40.40
CA GLN A 336 8.49 -15.04 39.27
C GLN A 336 7.22 -14.23 39.57
N SER A 337 7.03 -13.04 38.99
CA SER A 337 5.77 -12.31 39.14
C SER A 337 4.67 -12.94 38.29
N GLY A 338 3.72 -13.59 38.98
CA GLY A 338 2.50 -14.12 38.39
C GLY A 338 2.62 -15.54 37.82
N PRO A 339 1.48 -16.15 37.46
CA PRO A 339 1.41 -17.51 36.97
C PRO A 339 2.18 -17.67 35.66
N THR A 340 3.23 -18.48 35.71
CA THR A 340 4.15 -18.77 34.61
C THR A 340 3.62 -19.97 33.85
N HIS A 341 3.65 -19.90 32.52
CA HIS A 341 3.07 -20.93 31.65
C HIS A 341 4.07 -21.64 30.76
N SER A 342 5.24 -21.04 30.55
CA SER A 342 6.28 -21.59 29.69
C SER A 342 7.67 -21.33 30.26
N VAL A 343 8.56 -22.30 30.07
CA VAL A 343 9.95 -22.25 30.48
C VAL A 343 10.81 -22.96 29.45
N ILE A 344 11.93 -22.36 29.06
CA ILE A 344 12.95 -23.01 28.24
C ILE A 344 14.36 -22.55 28.63
N PHE A 345 15.35 -23.40 28.37
CA PHE A 345 16.77 -23.11 28.61
C PHE A 345 17.48 -22.81 27.28
N SER A 346 18.49 -21.94 27.33
CA SER A 346 19.42 -21.77 26.22
C SER A 346 20.24 -23.05 25.97
N PRO A 347 20.84 -23.23 24.77
CA PRO A 347 21.58 -24.45 24.41
C PRO A 347 22.80 -24.70 25.30
N ASP A 348 23.41 -23.64 25.83
CA ASP A 348 24.52 -23.68 26.78
C ASP A 348 24.05 -23.79 28.24
N SER A 349 22.74 -23.83 28.50
CA SER A 349 22.11 -23.84 29.83
C SER A 349 22.47 -22.66 30.74
N SER A 350 23.00 -21.57 30.19
CA SER A 350 23.38 -20.37 30.95
C SER A 350 22.19 -19.43 31.18
N ILE A 351 21.23 -19.39 30.25
CA ILE A 351 20.05 -18.51 30.27
C ILE A 351 18.76 -19.32 30.35
N THR A 352 17.81 -18.81 31.11
CA THR A 352 16.43 -19.34 31.17
C THR A 352 15.44 -18.27 30.73
N PHE A 353 14.47 -18.66 29.90
CA PHE A 353 13.37 -17.80 29.48
C PHE A 353 12.08 -18.26 30.14
N PHE A 354 11.28 -17.31 30.61
CA PHE A 354 9.96 -17.56 31.17
C PHE A 354 8.92 -16.70 30.46
N GLY A 355 7.77 -17.31 30.15
CA GLY A 355 6.57 -16.62 29.67
C GLY A 355 5.41 -16.80 30.65
N ASN A 356 4.73 -15.71 31.00
CA ASN A 356 3.64 -15.74 31.98
C ASN A 356 2.26 -15.42 31.37
N TYR A 357 1.22 -15.57 32.20
CA TYR A 357 -0.17 -15.32 31.80
C TYR A 357 -0.46 -13.86 31.46
N GLY A 358 0.28 -12.92 32.06
CA GLY A 358 0.17 -11.49 31.79
C GLY A 358 0.85 -11.04 30.49
N GLY A 359 1.48 -11.95 29.76
CA GLY A 359 2.22 -11.64 28.53
C GLY A 359 3.65 -11.15 28.76
N GLN A 360 4.16 -11.22 29.98
CA GLN A 360 5.56 -10.91 30.24
C GLN A 360 6.43 -12.09 29.79
N LEU A 361 7.39 -11.77 28.93
CA LEU A 361 8.49 -12.61 28.55
C LEU A 361 9.73 -12.10 29.25
N THR A 362 10.35 -12.94 30.07
CA THR A 362 11.52 -12.55 30.88
C THR A 362 12.69 -13.47 30.60
N ARG A 363 13.90 -12.90 30.64
CA ARG A 363 15.16 -13.60 30.44
C ARG A 363 16.00 -13.51 31.71
N TRP A 364 16.54 -14.64 32.12
CA TRP A 364 17.21 -14.81 33.42
C TRP A 364 18.55 -15.50 33.27
N GLU A 365 19.52 -15.09 34.08
CA GLU A 365 20.74 -15.85 34.27
C GLU A 365 20.46 -17.06 35.16
N THR A 366 20.65 -18.27 34.61
CA THR A 366 20.23 -19.53 35.24
C THR A 366 20.99 -19.83 36.53
N ALA A 367 22.26 -19.45 36.60
CA ALA A 367 23.12 -19.74 37.75
C ALA A 367 22.80 -18.86 38.97
N THR A 368 22.51 -17.57 38.73
CA THR A 368 22.30 -16.59 39.80
C THR A 368 20.81 -16.34 40.10
N GLY A 369 19.93 -16.67 39.15
CA GLY A 369 18.53 -16.29 39.19
C GLY A 369 18.32 -14.79 39.08
N LYS A 370 19.27 -14.05 38.52
CA LYS A 370 19.11 -12.63 38.23
C LYS A 370 18.34 -12.42 36.94
N ARG A 371 17.30 -11.58 36.99
CA ARG A 371 16.59 -11.12 35.79
C ARG A 371 17.49 -10.20 34.97
N LEU A 372 17.61 -10.49 33.69
CA LEU A 372 18.40 -9.74 32.73
C LEU A 372 17.51 -8.75 31.97
N ASP A 373 16.49 -9.28 31.30
CA ASP A 373 15.62 -8.51 30.39
C ASP A 373 14.15 -8.89 30.58
N GLU A 374 13.24 -7.98 30.19
CA GLU A 374 11.80 -8.18 30.19
C GLU A 374 11.15 -7.50 28.98
N VAL A 375 10.22 -8.19 28.35
CA VAL A 375 9.39 -7.67 27.26
C VAL A 375 7.93 -8.03 27.54
N LEU A 376 7.03 -7.06 27.37
CA LEU A 376 5.60 -7.28 27.48
C LEU A 376 4.98 -7.52 26.10
N ILE A 377 4.30 -8.66 25.94
CA ILE A 377 3.54 -9.01 24.75
C ILE A 377 2.11 -8.49 24.91
N PRO A 378 1.65 -7.55 24.05
CA PRO A 378 0.31 -6.96 24.18
C PRO A 378 -0.78 -8.02 24.06
N ARG A 379 -1.72 -8.04 25.02
CA ARG A 379 -2.94 -8.89 25.05
C ARG A 379 -2.71 -10.41 24.99
N GLY A 380 -1.52 -10.94 25.31
CA GLY A 380 -1.24 -12.36 25.09
C GLY A 380 -0.72 -13.09 26.30
N ARG A 381 -1.52 -14.00 26.89
CA ARG A 381 -1.01 -15.12 27.69
C ARG A 381 0.03 -15.86 26.86
N VAL A 382 1.27 -15.94 27.33
CA VAL A 382 2.31 -16.72 26.65
C VAL A 382 2.06 -18.18 26.94
N ASN A 383 1.71 -18.97 25.92
CA ASN A 383 1.40 -20.39 26.09
C ASN A 383 2.67 -21.24 25.99
N THR A 384 3.59 -20.85 25.11
CA THR A 384 4.75 -21.68 24.73
C THR A 384 5.92 -20.84 24.23
N LEU A 385 7.12 -21.38 24.39
CA LEU A 385 8.37 -20.80 23.91
C LEU A 385 9.17 -21.90 23.21
N ALA A 386 9.85 -21.56 22.11
CA ALA A 386 10.81 -22.43 21.47
C ALA A 386 12.05 -21.63 21.04
N LEU A 387 13.22 -22.27 21.10
CA LEU A 387 14.49 -21.65 20.75
C LEU A 387 15.17 -22.48 19.66
N THR A 388 15.83 -21.81 18.72
CA THR A 388 16.66 -22.51 17.72
C THR A 388 17.85 -23.19 18.40
N GLY A 389 18.37 -24.29 17.81
CA GLY A 389 19.47 -25.06 18.40
C GLY A 389 20.78 -24.26 18.59
N ASN A 390 20.98 -23.19 17.83
CA ASN A 390 22.10 -22.26 18.00
C ASN A 390 21.83 -21.15 19.05
N GLY A 391 20.61 -21.07 19.59
CA GLY A 391 20.22 -20.09 20.60
C GLY A 391 20.00 -18.66 20.09
N SER A 392 19.94 -18.43 18.77
CA SER A 392 19.82 -17.06 18.23
C SER A 392 18.39 -16.54 18.18
N LEU A 393 17.41 -17.41 17.89
CA LEU A 393 16.04 -17.01 17.59
C LEU A 393 15.06 -17.67 18.56
N LEU A 394 14.22 -16.85 19.18
CA LEU A 394 13.18 -17.25 20.12
C LEU A 394 11.81 -17.08 19.47
N ALA A 395 11.06 -18.17 19.33
CA ALA A 395 9.67 -18.16 18.89
C ALA A 395 8.73 -18.20 20.10
N VAL A 396 7.68 -17.39 20.03
CA VAL A 396 6.70 -17.23 21.10
C VAL A 396 5.30 -17.46 20.55
N GLY A 397 4.63 -18.48 21.10
CA GLY A 397 3.21 -18.74 20.89
C GLY A 397 2.39 -18.22 22.07
N ALA A 398 1.32 -17.50 21.77
CA ALA A 398 0.47 -16.86 22.77
C ALA A 398 -1.01 -16.95 22.37
N ASN A 399 -1.90 -16.39 23.19
CA ASN A 399 -3.32 -16.19 22.88
C ASN A 399 -3.55 -15.10 21.79
N GLU A 400 -2.85 -15.24 20.67
CA GLU A 400 -3.01 -14.44 19.46
C GLU A 400 -2.76 -15.34 18.23
N PRO A 401 -3.34 -15.03 17.07
CA PRO A 401 -3.21 -15.82 15.84
C PRO A 401 -1.83 -15.73 15.15
N LYS A 402 -0.83 -15.14 15.81
CA LYS A 402 0.49 -14.90 15.24
C LYS A 402 1.60 -15.40 16.17
N ILE A 403 2.66 -15.94 15.58
CA ILE A 403 3.86 -16.34 16.32
C ILE A 403 4.81 -15.16 16.29
N ARG A 404 5.36 -14.76 17.44
CA ARG A 404 6.38 -13.70 17.48
C ARG A 404 7.78 -14.30 17.52
N LEU A 405 8.68 -13.75 16.74
CA LEU A 405 10.08 -14.11 16.69
C LEU A 405 10.91 -12.99 17.29
N PHE A 406 11.79 -13.33 18.22
CA PHE A 406 12.69 -12.42 18.91
C PHE A 406 14.13 -12.88 18.76
N ASP A 407 15.05 -11.93 18.74
CA ASP A 407 16.46 -12.21 18.97
C ASP A 407 16.60 -12.64 20.44
N ALA A 408 17.06 -13.87 20.67
CA ALA A 408 17.10 -14.44 22.01
C ALA A 408 18.15 -13.79 22.92
N THR A 409 19.14 -13.11 22.34
CA THR A 409 20.22 -12.44 23.07
C THR A 409 19.80 -11.05 23.56
N THR A 410 18.86 -10.40 22.89
CA THR A 410 18.45 -9.02 23.19
C THR A 410 16.96 -8.88 23.52
N LEU A 411 16.17 -9.95 23.34
CA LEU A 411 14.70 -9.94 23.32
C LEU A 411 14.10 -8.88 22.40
N ARG A 412 14.83 -8.44 21.37
CA ARG A 412 14.28 -7.50 20.38
C ARG A 412 13.40 -8.27 19.39
N PRO A 413 12.21 -7.74 19.04
CA PRO A 413 11.37 -8.36 18.04
C PRO A 413 12.09 -8.38 16.69
N VAL A 414 12.17 -9.55 16.06
CA VAL A 414 12.79 -9.77 14.75
C VAL A 414 11.72 -9.86 13.67
N ASN A 415 10.68 -10.66 13.90
CA ASN A 415 9.61 -10.89 12.93
C ASN A 415 8.37 -11.45 13.62
N HIS A 416 7.27 -11.63 12.89
CA HIS A 416 6.12 -12.42 13.33
C HIS A 416 5.52 -13.20 12.17
N LEU A 417 5.06 -14.41 12.46
CA LEU A 417 4.48 -15.34 11.50
C LEU A 417 2.96 -15.26 11.63
N ILE A 418 2.27 -14.96 10.54
CA ILE A 418 0.80 -14.85 10.51
C ILE A 418 0.26 -15.97 9.65
N GLY A 419 -0.78 -16.64 10.14
CA GLY A 419 -1.59 -17.52 9.32
C GLY A 419 -2.66 -18.24 10.11
N HIS A 420 -2.41 -18.58 11.38
CA HIS A 420 -3.43 -19.16 12.25
C HIS A 420 -4.63 -18.22 12.41
N GLU A 421 -5.79 -18.80 12.69
CA GLU A 421 -7.04 -18.04 12.89
C GLU A 421 -7.36 -17.82 14.37
N ASP A 422 -6.70 -18.56 15.26
CA ASP A 422 -6.89 -18.50 16.71
C ASP A 422 -5.54 -18.72 17.44
N SER A 423 -5.60 -18.75 18.76
CA SER A 423 -4.52 -18.88 19.73
C SER A 423 -3.57 -20.03 19.41
N ILE A 424 -2.30 -19.82 19.68
CA ILE A 424 -1.24 -20.80 19.47
C ILE A 424 -0.92 -21.47 20.81
N TRP A 425 -1.08 -22.79 20.87
CA TRP A 425 -0.85 -23.57 22.09
C TRP A 425 0.60 -24.03 22.23
N CYS A 426 1.21 -24.48 21.12
CA CYS A 426 2.57 -25.01 21.13
C CYS A 426 3.33 -24.59 19.87
N VAL A 427 4.63 -24.35 20.00
CA VAL A 427 5.56 -24.07 18.91
C VAL A 427 6.83 -24.88 19.13
N ALA A 428 7.45 -25.37 18.07
CA ALA A 428 8.68 -26.15 18.15
C ALA A 428 9.55 -25.91 16.92
N PHE A 429 10.84 -25.66 17.12
CA PHE A 429 11.79 -25.63 16.00
C PHE A 429 12.19 -27.06 15.60
N SER A 430 12.47 -27.27 14.32
CA SER A 430 13.17 -28.47 13.88
C SER A 430 14.59 -28.51 14.46
N PRO A 431 15.18 -29.71 14.62
CA PRO A 431 16.53 -29.85 15.17
C PRO A 431 17.61 -29.08 14.39
N ASP A 432 17.42 -28.89 13.09
CA ASP A 432 18.31 -28.11 12.22
C ASP A 432 18.03 -26.59 12.24
N GLY A 433 16.98 -26.14 12.96
CA GLY A 433 16.56 -24.75 13.06
C GLY A 433 15.97 -24.16 11.77
N ARG A 434 15.79 -24.95 10.71
CA ARG A 434 15.28 -24.48 9.42
C ARG A 434 13.76 -24.38 9.35
N TRP A 435 13.06 -25.06 10.25
CA TRP A 435 11.61 -25.12 10.27
C TRP A 435 11.12 -24.76 11.66
N LEU A 436 9.97 -24.12 11.71
CA LEU A 436 9.17 -24.00 12.92
C LEU A 436 7.84 -24.70 12.68
N ALA A 437 7.37 -25.50 13.63
CA ALA A 437 6.02 -26.01 13.67
C ALA A 437 5.21 -25.25 14.71
N SER A 438 3.92 -25.05 14.46
CA SER A 438 2.99 -24.52 15.44
C SER A 438 1.68 -25.29 15.46
N ALA A 439 1.15 -25.50 16.66
CA ALA A 439 -0.16 -26.05 16.93
C ALA A 439 -1.09 -24.96 17.47
N SER A 440 -2.30 -24.91 16.96
CA SER A 440 -3.27 -23.87 17.30
C SER A 440 -4.63 -24.44 17.67
N LYS A 441 -5.36 -23.61 18.41
CA LYS A 441 -6.79 -23.74 18.67
C LYS A 441 -7.64 -23.81 17.39
N ASP A 442 -7.15 -23.30 16.26
CA ASP A 442 -7.83 -23.39 14.96
C ASP A 442 -7.89 -24.81 14.37
N GLY A 443 -7.32 -25.81 15.07
CA GLY A 443 -7.32 -27.21 14.66
C GLY A 443 -6.32 -27.53 13.56
N THR A 444 -5.35 -26.66 13.32
CA THR A 444 -4.29 -26.87 12.32
C THR A 444 -2.89 -26.91 12.94
N VAL A 445 -2.03 -27.74 12.36
CA VAL A 445 -0.57 -27.59 12.52
C VAL A 445 -0.03 -26.89 11.30
N ARG A 446 0.83 -25.89 11.49
CA ARG A 446 1.48 -25.16 10.40
C ARG A 446 2.98 -25.28 10.48
N LEU A 447 3.61 -25.37 9.31
CA LEU A 447 5.05 -25.41 9.15
C LEU A 447 5.53 -24.10 8.56
N TRP A 448 6.59 -23.55 9.15
CA TRP A 448 7.13 -22.25 8.82
C TRP A 448 8.62 -22.29 8.50
N ASP A 449 9.06 -21.41 7.61
CA ASP A 449 10.45 -21.03 7.40
C ASP A 449 10.73 -19.75 8.20
N PRO A 450 11.49 -19.83 9.31
CA PRO A 450 11.80 -18.68 10.16
C PRO A 450 12.93 -17.81 9.58
N ALA A 451 13.65 -18.26 8.55
CA ALA A 451 14.84 -17.60 8.02
C ALA A 451 14.54 -16.59 6.89
N CYS A 452 13.29 -16.45 6.46
CA CYS A 452 12.92 -15.41 5.49
C CYS A 452 13.07 -14.04 6.16
N PRO A 453 13.86 -13.12 5.56
CA PRO A 453 14.13 -11.82 6.16
C PRO A 453 12.83 -11.03 6.37
N PRO A 454 12.78 -10.17 7.40
CA PRO A 454 11.65 -9.28 7.58
C PRO A 454 11.65 -8.26 6.43
N ASP A 455 10.69 -8.37 5.52
CA ASP A 455 10.28 -7.29 4.61
C ASP A 455 9.64 -6.10 5.38
N ARG A 456 9.87 -5.98 6.69
CA ARG A 456 9.17 -5.08 7.61
C ARG A 456 10.12 -4.43 8.60
N ILE A 457 10.15 -3.11 8.55
CA ILE A 457 10.78 -2.27 9.56
C ILE A 457 9.77 -2.01 10.67
N TRP A 458 10.18 -2.24 11.92
CA TRP A 458 9.38 -1.97 13.11
C TRP A 458 9.86 -0.71 13.80
N CYS A 459 8.96 0.26 14.00
CA CYS A 459 9.17 1.35 14.94
C CYS A 459 8.19 1.19 16.10
N THR A 460 8.66 0.58 17.20
CA THR A 460 7.90 0.52 18.46
C THR A 460 8.16 1.78 19.28
N GLY A 461 7.11 2.36 19.89
CA GLY A 461 7.23 3.51 20.79
C GLY A 461 6.69 4.84 20.24
N LEU A 462 5.95 4.81 19.13
CA LEU A 462 5.26 5.99 18.61
C LEU A 462 3.96 6.23 19.39
N LEU A 463 3.75 7.47 19.82
CA LEU A 463 2.45 7.94 20.31
C LEU A 463 1.42 7.90 19.15
N PRO A 464 0.11 8.01 19.42
CA PRO A 464 -0.90 8.03 18.35
C PRO A 464 -0.55 9.06 17.28
N ILE A 465 -0.22 8.60 16.08
CA ILE A 465 0.21 9.46 14.98
C ILE A 465 -1.03 10.16 14.42
N LYS A 466 -0.97 11.49 14.38
CA LYS A 466 -2.01 12.38 13.85
C LYS A 466 -1.98 12.49 12.34
N GLU A 467 -0.81 12.36 11.71
CA GLU A 467 -0.65 12.48 10.26
C GLU A 467 0.63 11.77 9.74
N LEU A 468 0.61 11.36 8.47
CA LEU A 468 1.73 10.70 7.77
C LEU A 468 1.92 11.28 6.38
N ASN A 469 3.18 11.46 5.98
CA ASN A 469 3.56 12.01 4.68
C ASN A 469 4.87 11.38 4.17
N PHE A 470 4.96 11.09 2.88
CA PHE A 470 6.22 10.67 2.26
C PHE A 470 7.06 11.87 1.80
N SER A 471 8.38 11.76 1.95
CA SER A 471 9.31 12.62 1.19
C SER A 471 9.29 12.19 -0.28
N LEU A 472 9.66 13.05 -1.24
CA LEU A 472 9.97 12.59 -2.59
C LEU A 472 11.48 12.28 -2.66
N PRO A 473 11.91 11.09 -3.11
CA PRO A 473 11.17 10.13 -3.95
C PRO A 473 10.46 8.98 -3.19
N GLY A 474 10.31 9.06 -1.87
CA GLY A 474 9.44 8.16 -1.10
C GLY A 474 10.14 7.15 -0.19
N GLN A 475 11.47 7.13 -0.20
CA GLN A 475 12.29 6.32 0.70
C GLN A 475 12.13 6.68 2.18
N ILE A 476 11.61 7.88 2.47
CA ILE A 476 11.48 8.39 3.82
C ILE A 476 10.01 8.66 4.13
N LEU A 477 9.54 8.10 5.25
CA LEU A 477 8.21 8.33 5.82
C LEU A 477 8.31 9.31 6.98
N HIS A 478 7.62 10.43 6.87
CA HIS A 478 7.45 11.39 7.95
C HIS A 478 6.12 11.15 8.65
N HIS A 479 6.14 11.33 9.97
CA HIS A 479 4.98 11.15 10.82
C HIS A 479 4.93 12.26 11.87
N GLN A 480 3.72 12.64 12.25
CA GLN A 480 3.48 13.58 13.34
C GLN A 480 2.69 12.89 14.45
N ASP A 481 3.26 12.81 15.65
CA ASP A 481 2.59 12.33 16.86
C ASP A 481 2.35 13.49 17.86
N GLU A 482 1.94 13.19 19.09
CA GLU A 482 1.74 14.22 20.12
C GLU A 482 3.04 14.90 20.60
N ASP A 483 4.17 14.21 20.46
CA ASP A 483 5.49 14.71 20.88
C ASP A 483 6.21 15.45 19.76
N GLY A 484 5.93 15.12 18.50
CA GLY A 484 6.29 15.92 17.34
C GLY A 484 6.51 15.14 16.06
N ILE A 485 7.38 15.67 15.20
CA ILE A 485 7.59 15.16 13.84
C ILE A 485 8.84 14.28 13.84
N GLY A 486 8.71 13.07 13.33
CA GLY A 486 9.87 12.22 13.07
C GLY A 486 9.84 11.57 11.71
N GLU A 487 10.96 10.94 11.40
CA GLU A 487 11.35 10.43 10.11
C GLU A 487 11.71 8.96 10.25
N LEU A 488 11.25 8.16 9.30
CA LEU A 488 11.58 6.76 9.16
C LEU A 488 12.12 6.52 7.75
N ASP A 489 13.38 6.13 7.65
CA ASP A 489 13.93 5.63 6.39
C ASP A 489 13.45 4.19 6.18
N LEU A 490 12.70 3.98 5.10
CA LEU A 490 12.10 2.70 4.73
C LEU A 490 13.10 1.74 4.09
N GLY A 491 14.28 2.21 3.66
CA GLY A 491 15.35 1.35 3.15
C GLY A 491 16.27 0.83 4.25
N THR A 492 16.54 1.65 5.28
CA THR A 492 17.46 1.28 6.37
C THR A 492 16.76 0.86 7.66
N GLY A 493 15.50 1.26 7.82
CA GLY A 493 14.73 1.09 9.05
C GLY A 493 15.13 2.03 10.18
N GLU A 494 15.99 3.00 9.90
CA GLU A 494 16.41 3.97 10.89
C GLU A 494 15.31 4.99 11.16
N TYR A 495 15.04 5.16 12.46
CA TYR A 495 14.10 6.13 12.95
C TYR A 495 14.83 7.33 13.55
N ARG A 496 14.43 8.53 13.16
CA ARG A 496 14.96 9.79 13.69
C ARG A 496 13.84 10.74 14.07
N ARG A 497 13.87 11.24 15.32
CA ARG A 497 13.02 12.39 15.70
C ARG A 497 13.63 13.66 15.10
N LEU A 498 12.91 14.29 14.17
CA LEU A 498 13.35 15.52 13.51
C LEU A 498 13.07 16.75 14.38
N PHE A 499 11.90 16.77 15.01
CA PHE A 499 11.43 17.93 15.74
C PHE A 499 10.51 17.53 16.88
N ARG A 500 10.68 18.13 18.06
CA ARG A 500 9.71 18.02 19.15
C ARG A 500 8.83 19.26 19.15
N LEU A 501 7.51 19.07 19.18
CA LEU A 501 6.57 20.18 19.23
C LEU A 501 6.73 20.91 20.57
N THR A 502 6.99 22.22 20.50
CA THR A 502 6.89 23.12 21.66
C THR A 502 5.41 23.39 21.98
N GLU A 503 5.10 23.96 23.15
CA GLU A 503 3.71 24.25 23.54
C GLU A 503 2.95 25.12 22.52
N GLU A 504 3.67 25.94 21.75
CA GLU A 504 3.12 26.81 20.69
C GLU A 504 2.59 26.02 19.47
N LEU A 505 3.19 24.86 19.15
CA LEU A 505 2.88 24.06 17.95
C LEU A 505 2.03 22.81 18.24
N ARG A 506 1.56 22.59 19.48
CA ARG A 506 0.70 21.44 19.85
C ARG A 506 -0.62 21.35 19.06
N GLY A 507 -1.01 22.41 18.36
CA GLY A 507 -2.17 22.49 17.48
C GLY A 507 -1.87 22.31 15.99
N CYS A 508 -0.70 21.78 15.61
CA CYS A 508 -0.36 21.54 14.20
C CYS A 508 -1.31 20.52 13.57
N LEU A 509 -2.02 20.92 12.51
CA LEU A 509 -3.06 20.12 11.83
C LEU A 509 -2.53 19.31 10.65
N SER A 510 -1.44 19.78 10.01
CA SER A 510 -0.83 19.11 8.87
C SER A 510 0.66 19.50 8.74
N HIS A 511 1.49 18.58 8.22
CA HIS A 511 2.89 18.80 7.90
C HIS A 511 3.29 18.22 6.53
N ARG A 512 4.34 18.76 5.92
CA ARG A 512 4.96 18.16 4.73
C ARG A 512 6.45 18.44 4.71
N VAL A 513 7.25 17.44 4.37
CA VAL A 513 8.71 17.61 4.25
C VAL A 513 9.10 17.73 2.78
N SER A 514 9.86 18.76 2.44
CA SER A 514 10.49 18.92 1.14
C SER A 514 11.94 19.38 1.31
N GLY A 515 12.88 18.52 0.95
CA GLY A 515 14.32 18.79 1.08
C GLY A 515 14.70 19.11 2.53
N GLN A 516 15.21 20.33 2.75
CA GLN A 516 15.63 20.83 4.06
C GLN A 516 14.52 21.56 4.83
N HIS A 517 13.26 21.48 4.42
CA HIS A 517 12.18 22.23 5.04
C HIS A 517 11.02 21.31 5.46
N ILE A 518 10.57 21.44 6.71
CA ILE A 518 9.29 20.89 7.16
C ILE A 518 8.28 22.03 7.18
N LEU A 519 7.25 21.90 6.36
CA LEU A 519 6.11 22.78 6.33
C LEU A 519 5.14 22.32 7.39
N THR A 520 4.65 23.22 8.23
CA THR A 520 3.63 22.91 9.21
C THR A 520 2.67 24.08 9.38
N CYS A 521 1.44 23.78 9.75
CA CYS A 521 0.44 24.78 10.07
C CYS A 521 -0.16 24.50 11.43
N ASP A 522 -0.16 25.50 12.31
CA ASP A 522 -0.91 25.44 13.57
C ASP A 522 -2.20 26.26 13.47
N GLY A 523 -3.21 25.86 14.24
CA GLY A 523 -4.48 26.60 14.32
C GLY A 523 -4.36 27.97 15.00
N ARG A 524 -3.18 28.38 15.48
CA ARG A 524 -2.98 29.60 16.30
C ARG A 524 -2.03 30.64 15.71
N SER A 525 -1.04 30.25 14.91
CA SER A 525 0.13 31.07 14.53
C SER A 525 0.31 31.21 13.01
N GLY A 526 -0.32 30.35 12.20
CA GLY A 526 -0.37 30.47 10.74
C GLY A 526 0.49 29.42 10.00
N LEU A 527 1.03 29.80 8.85
CA LEU A 527 1.89 28.91 8.04
C LEU A 527 3.34 29.06 8.51
N ALA A 528 3.93 27.97 8.98
CA ALA A 528 5.30 27.92 9.46
C ALA A 528 6.16 26.94 8.65
N VAL A 529 7.44 27.25 8.58
CA VAL A 529 8.48 26.43 7.98
C VAL A 529 9.51 26.14 9.05
N ILE A 530 9.93 24.90 9.18
CA ILE A 530 11.02 24.47 10.05
C ILE A 530 12.19 24.12 9.14
N ASP A 531 13.27 24.87 9.26
CA ASP A 531 14.50 24.63 8.51
C ASP A 531 15.32 23.50 9.20
N LEU A 532 15.62 22.45 8.45
CA LEU A 532 16.47 21.33 8.85
C LEU A 532 17.93 21.60 8.43
N PRO A 533 18.92 21.13 9.20
CA PRO A 533 18.82 20.29 10.40
C PRO A 533 18.68 21.08 11.72
N GLU A 534 18.75 22.41 11.65
CA GLU A 534 18.85 23.30 12.83
C GLU A 534 17.55 23.39 13.64
N GLY A 535 16.42 22.94 13.08
CA GLY A 535 15.11 22.98 13.73
C GLY A 535 14.58 24.40 13.92
N ARG A 536 15.06 25.34 13.11
CA ARG A 536 14.72 26.76 13.24
C ARG A 536 13.33 27.00 12.67
N LEU A 537 12.41 27.46 13.50
CA LEU A 537 11.07 27.85 13.08
C LEU A 537 11.12 29.23 12.40
N ARG A 538 10.69 29.27 11.14
CA ARG A 538 10.42 30.47 10.34
C ARG A 538 8.93 30.56 10.06
N THR A 539 8.25 31.48 10.71
CA THR A 539 6.85 31.80 10.39
C THR A 539 6.81 32.53 9.05
N LEU A 540 6.24 31.91 8.01
CA LEU A 540 6.08 32.53 6.69
C LEU A 540 4.99 33.59 6.72
N VAL A 541 3.91 33.31 7.45
CA VAL A 541 2.80 34.25 7.61
C VAL A 541 2.18 34.09 8.99
N GLY A 542 2.22 35.16 9.78
CA GLY A 542 1.47 35.23 11.03
C GLY A 542 -0.03 35.23 10.75
N GLY A 543 -0.78 34.43 11.51
CA GLY A 543 -2.25 34.36 11.43
C GLY A 543 -2.92 34.93 12.66
N ASP A 544 -4.07 35.58 12.47
CA ASP A 544 -5.03 35.85 13.54
C ASP A 544 -5.58 34.49 14.05
N PRO A 545 -5.49 34.17 15.35
CA PRO A 545 -5.77 32.84 15.93
C PRO A 545 -7.18 32.25 15.67
N SER A 546 -8.04 32.98 14.98
CA SER A 546 -9.48 32.71 14.84
C SER A 546 -9.93 32.26 13.44
N SER A 547 -9.06 32.27 12.41
CA SER A 547 -9.55 32.27 11.01
C SER A 547 -8.95 31.26 10.01
N CYS A 548 -7.82 30.59 10.30
CA CYS A 548 -7.22 29.64 9.36
C CYS A 548 -7.77 28.21 9.59
N GLN A 549 -8.38 27.62 8.55
CA GLN A 549 -9.16 26.38 8.67
C GLN A 549 -8.64 25.22 7.79
N SER A 550 -7.88 25.49 6.72
CA SER A 550 -7.30 24.43 5.88
C SER A 550 -6.15 24.89 4.96
N TYR A 551 -5.34 23.92 4.51
CA TYR A 551 -4.08 24.12 3.78
C TYR A 551 -3.88 23.05 2.68
N ALA A 552 -3.04 23.35 1.68
CA ALA A 552 -2.59 22.40 0.68
C ALA A 552 -1.15 22.70 0.22
N TYR A 553 -0.43 21.67 -0.26
CA TYR A 553 0.97 21.79 -0.68
C TYR A 553 1.16 21.18 -2.07
N SER A 554 2.04 21.78 -2.90
CA SER A 554 2.42 21.21 -4.21
C SER A 554 3.29 19.97 -4.02
N ALA A 555 3.34 19.05 -4.99
CA ALA A 555 4.06 17.79 -4.81
C ALA A 555 5.55 18.00 -4.51
N ASP A 556 6.17 18.99 -5.15
CA ASP A 556 7.55 19.40 -4.91
C ASP A 556 7.76 20.16 -3.58
N GLY A 557 6.68 20.46 -2.84
CA GLY A 557 6.73 21.23 -1.59
C GLY A 557 7.20 22.67 -1.76
N ARG A 558 7.17 23.22 -2.98
CA ARG A 558 7.57 24.60 -3.27
C ARG A 558 6.47 25.61 -2.93
N LEU A 559 5.21 25.23 -3.16
CA LEU A 559 4.05 26.09 -2.98
C LEU A 559 3.18 25.59 -1.83
N ALA A 560 2.69 26.54 -1.02
CA ALA A 560 1.66 26.30 -0.01
C ALA A 560 0.45 27.18 -0.28
N ALA A 561 -0.72 26.57 -0.35
CA ALA A 561 -2.00 27.25 -0.40
C ALA A 561 -2.65 27.26 0.99
N ARG A 562 -3.24 28.39 1.37
CA ARG A 562 -4.03 28.54 2.60
C ARG A 562 -5.30 29.29 2.30
N TRP A 563 -6.33 29.04 3.10
CA TRP A 563 -7.51 29.89 3.15
C TRP A 563 -7.82 30.36 4.57
N HIS A 564 -8.32 31.59 4.67
CA HIS A 564 -8.87 32.14 5.91
C HIS A 564 -10.05 33.09 5.65
N MET A 565 -10.85 33.30 6.68
CA MET A 565 -11.97 34.25 6.66
C MET A 565 -11.53 35.62 7.18
N LEU A 566 -11.81 36.69 6.44
CA LEU A 566 -11.49 38.06 6.81
C LEU A 566 -12.45 38.56 7.91
N GLN A 567 -11.90 38.86 9.09
CA GLN A 567 -12.67 39.31 10.25
C GLN A 567 -13.58 40.50 9.91
N GLY A 568 -14.83 40.44 10.38
CA GLY A 568 -15.81 41.53 10.23
C GLY A 568 -16.43 41.71 8.83
N SER A 569 -15.94 41.03 7.79
CA SER A 569 -16.41 41.21 6.41
C SER A 569 -17.20 40.02 5.83
N GLY A 570 -17.07 38.82 6.43
CA GLY A 570 -17.63 37.58 5.89
C GLY A 570 -17.05 37.15 4.54
N GLN A 571 -15.93 37.77 4.13
CA GLN A 571 -15.21 37.43 2.90
C GLN A 571 -14.16 36.34 3.17
N SER A 572 -13.89 35.54 2.14
CA SER A 572 -12.90 34.47 2.18
C SER A 572 -11.71 34.82 1.31
N GLU A 573 -10.50 34.68 1.87
CA GLU A 573 -9.25 34.93 1.17
C GLU A 573 -8.42 33.64 1.05
N VAL A 574 -8.13 33.25 -0.18
CA VAL A 574 -7.25 32.13 -0.53
C VAL A 574 -5.91 32.70 -0.98
N GLN A 575 -4.80 32.21 -0.44
CA GLN A 575 -3.46 32.68 -0.77
C GLN A 575 -2.54 31.52 -1.11
N VAL A 576 -1.65 31.71 -2.07
CA VAL A 576 -0.56 30.77 -2.41
C VAL A 576 0.77 31.46 -2.17
N TRP A 577 1.68 30.75 -1.51
CA TRP A 577 2.99 31.23 -1.09
C TRP A 577 4.08 30.35 -1.67
N ASP A 578 5.15 30.98 -2.16
CA ASP A 578 6.40 30.31 -2.47
C ASP A 578 7.20 30.20 -1.16
N ILE A 579 7.49 28.98 -0.78
CA ILE A 579 8.03 28.66 0.54
C ILE A 579 9.48 29.09 0.66
N ALA A 580 10.29 28.88 -0.39
CA ALA A 580 11.70 29.19 -0.40
C ALA A 580 11.92 30.70 -0.21
N THR A 581 11.19 31.50 -0.98
CA THR A 581 11.29 32.96 -0.93
C THR A 581 10.48 33.56 0.22
N GLY A 582 9.42 32.89 0.65
CA GLY A 582 8.41 33.41 1.57
C GLY A 582 7.54 34.51 0.94
N GLN A 583 7.52 34.61 -0.38
CA GLN A 583 6.69 35.58 -1.09
C GLN A 583 5.32 35.00 -1.43
N ARG A 584 4.30 35.87 -1.38
CA ARG A 584 2.95 35.52 -1.83
C ARG A 584 2.92 35.53 -3.36
N VAL A 585 2.65 34.36 -3.94
CA VAL A 585 2.58 34.13 -5.38
C VAL A 585 1.20 34.50 -5.93
N ALA A 586 0.15 34.18 -5.18
CA ALA A 586 -1.23 34.51 -5.57
C ALA A 586 -2.10 34.82 -4.34
N CYS A 587 -3.11 35.65 -4.55
CA CYS A 587 -4.14 35.98 -3.57
C CYS A 587 -5.47 36.17 -4.29
N TRP A 588 -6.51 35.53 -3.77
CA TRP A 588 -7.87 35.64 -4.25
C TRP A 588 -8.80 35.95 -3.08
N ILE A 589 -9.54 37.04 -3.19
CA ILE A 589 -10.59 37.41 -2.24
C ILE A 589 -11.93 37.23 -2.94
N ASN A 590 -12.81 36.42 -2.36
CA ASN A 590 -14.15 36.24 -2.88
C ASN A 590 -15.19 36.46 -1.78
N ALA A 591 -16.14 37.36 -2.06
CA ALA A 591 -17.25 37.65 -1.17
C ALA A 591 -18.27 36.51 -1.26
N ARG A 592 -18.48 35.78 -0.14
CA ARG A 592 -19.48 34.70 0.08
C ARG A 592 -19.07 33.27 -0.21
N LEU A 593 -17.78 32.94 -0.33
CA LEU A 593 -17.34 31.54 -0.36
C LEU A 593 -17.08 31.02 1.06
N HIS A 594 -17.51 29.79 1.34
CA HIS A 594 -17.06 29.02 2.51
C HIS A 594 -16.21 27.84 2.04
N PRO A 595 -14.95 28.08 1.65
CA PRO A 595 -14.12 27.03 1.12
C PRO A 595 -13.76 25.98 2.17
N ARG A 596 -13.61 24.75 1.70
CA ARG A 596 -13.15 23.57 2.44
C ARG A 596 -11.67 23.37 2.13
N CYS A 597 -11.17 22.16 2.37
CA CYS A 597 -9.78 21.82 2.12
C CYS A 597 -9.40 22.06 0.65
N PRO A 598 -8.51 23.02 0.36
CA PRO A 598 -8.01 23.21 -0.99
C PRO A 598 -7.17 21.99 -1.42
N SER A 599 -7.01 21.80 -2.72
CA SER A 599 -6.09 20.83 -3.29
C SER A 599 -5.27 21.50 -4.38
N LEU A 600 -3.94 21.36 -4.29
CA LEU A 600 -3.01 21.90 -5.28
C LEU A 600 -2.50 20.74 -6.14
N SER A 601 -2.41 20.94 -7.46
CA SER A 601 -1.81 19.94 -8.35
C SER A 601 -0.34 19.73 -8.00
N GLY A 602 0.17 18.54 -8.29
CA GLY A 602 1.55 18.19 -7.95
C GLY A 602 2.58 19.13 -8.59
N ASP A 603 2.32 19.54 -9.83
CA ASP A 603 3.10 20.52 -10.59
C ASP A 603 2.86 22.00 -10.19
N GLY A 604 1.95 22.27 -9.25
CA GLY A 604 1.64 23.60 -8.74
C GLY A 604 0.90 24.52 -9.72
N ARG A 605 0.43 24.01 -10.88
CA ARG A 605 -0.27 24.83 -11.89
C ARG A 605 -1.70 25.17 -11.51
N PHE A 606 -2.41 24.25 -10.87
CA PHE A 606 -3.85 24.39 -10.59
C PHE A 606 -4.14 24.26 -9.10
N LEU A 607 -5.06 25.11 -8.62
CA LEU A 607 -5.60 25.07 -7.26
C LEU A 607 -7.11 24.85 -7.32
N ALA A 608 -7.56 23.69 -6.85
CA ALA A 608 -8.97 23.37 -6.69
C ALA A 608 -9.43 23.69 -5.27
N VAL A 609 -10.52 24.43 -5.14
CA VAL A 609 -11.08 24.81 -3.84
C VAL A 609 -12.58 24.47 -3.80
N PRO A 610 -12.95 23.38 -3.11
CA PRO A 610 -14.33 23.04 -2.87
C PRO A 610 -14.97 24.03 -1.89
N THR A 611 -16.27 24.26 -2.02
CA THR A 611 -16.99 25.29 -1.26
C THR A 611 -18.29 24.73 -0.68
N VAL A 612 -18.53 24.98 0.62
CA VAL A 612 -19.74 24.56 1.34
C VAL A 612 -20.94 25.44 1.02
N ILE A 613 -20.68 26.70 0.65
CA ILE A 613 -21.62 27.75 0.26
C ILE A 613 -20.97 28.52 -0.92
N GLY A 614 -21.64 28.58 -2.08
CA GLY A 614 -21.12 29.15 -3.33
C GLY A 614 -20.47 28.14 -4.28
N PRO A 615 -20.18 28.49 -5.55
CA PRO A 615 -19.65 27.55 -6.54
C PRO A 615 -18.19 27.17 -6.24
N SER A 616 -17.85 25.90 -6.41
CA SER A 616 -16.49 25.39 -6.24
C SER A 616 -15.63 25.77 -7.45
N LEU A 617 -14.35 26.06 -7.20
CA LEU A 617 -13.50 26.81 -8.14
C LEU A 617 -12.17 26.12 -8.39
N VAL A 618 -11.73 26.12 -9.64
CA VAL A 618 -10.35 25.79 -10.01
C VAL A 618 -9.69 27.05 -10.56
N TRP A 619 -8.56 27.43 -9.97
CA TRP A 619 -7.71 28.54 -10.44
C TRP A 619 -6.44 28.02 -11.08
N GLU A 620 -6.01 28.68 -12.15
CA GLU A 620 -4.63 28.61 -12.61
C GLU A 620 -3.75 29.52 -11.74
N VAL A 621 -2.76 28.97 -11.05
CA VAL A 621 -1.95 29.71 -10.06
C VAL A 621 -1.19 30.86 -10.72
N ALA A 622 -0.68 30.65 -11.94
CA ALA A 622 0.05 31.67 -12.71
C ALA A 622 -0.88 32.74 -13.32
N ASN A 623 -2.17 32.44 -13.50
CA ASN A 623 -3.14 33.36 -14.08
C ASN A 623 -4.45 33.38 -13.27
N PRO A 624 -4.50 34.22 -12.21
CA PRO A 624 -5.64 34.32 -11.28
C PRO A 624 -7.00 34.58 -11.94
N GLU A 625 -7.02 35.25 -13.09
CA GLU A 625 -8.25 35.59 -13.82
C GLU A 625 -8.80 34.39 -14.62
N ASN A 626 -7.97 33.38 -14.86
CA ASN A 626 -8.37 32.14 -15.54
C ASN A 626 -8.85 31.12 -14.51
N TYR A 627 -10.13 31.22 -14.15
CA TYR A 627 -10.81 30.26 -13.27
C TYR A 627 -12.06 29.68 -13.91
N TRP A 628 -12.48 28.53 -13.42
CA TRP A 628 -13.72 27.88 -13.84
C TRP A 628 -14.36 27.13 -12.68
N HIS A 629 -15.64 26.79 -12.85
CA HIS A 629 -16.46 26.17 -11.81
C HIS A 629 -16.58 24.68 -12.00
N PHE A 630 -16.50 23.93 -10.91
CA PHE A 630 -16.81 22.51 -10.87
C PHE A 630 -17.93 22.21 -9.89
N THR A 631 -18.34 20.95 -9.84
CA THR A 631 -19.48 20.50 -9.03
C THR A 631 -19.33 20.86 -7.56
N TYR A 632 -20.45 21.25 -6.99
CA TYR A 632 -20.58 21.62 -5.60
C TYR A 632 -20.38 20.42 -4.67
N GLY A 633 -19.43 20.52 -3.74
CA GLY A 633 -18.96 19.33 -3.04
C GLY A 633 -18.38 19.50 -1.65
N TRP A 634 -18.23 18.37 -0.96
CA TRP A 634 -17.63 18.26 0.38
C TRP A 634 -16.10 18.30 0.36
N GLY A 635 -15.48 17.96 -0.76
CA GLY A 635 -14.03 17.92 -0.93
C GLY A 635 -13.62 17.77 -2.39
N ALA A 636 -12.35 18.01 -2.69
CA ALA A 636 -11.77 17.79 -4.01
C ALA A 636 -10.28 17.45 -3.92
N THR A 637 -9.77 16.67 -4.87
CA THR A 637 -8.35 16.34 -4.99
C THR A 637 -7.90 16.41 -6.45
N LEU A 638 -6.75 17.02 -6.72
CA LEU A 638 -6.10 17.05 -8.03
C LEU A 638 -5.06 15.94 -8.13
N ASP A 639 -4.86 15.40 -9.34
CA ASP A 639 -3.74 14.51 -9.60
C ASP A 639 -2.40 15.28 -9.69
N ASN A 640 -1.29 14.55 -9.66
CA ASN A 640 0.04 15.16 -9.67
C ASN A 640 0.32 15.96 -10.96
N GLN A 641 -0.28 15.58 -12.08
CA GLN A 641 -0.08 16.23 -13.39
C GLN A 641 -1.07 17.37 -13.65
N GLY A 642 -2.04 17.59 -12.77
CA GLY A 642 -3.11 18.58 -12.97
C GLY A 642 -4.02 18.28 -14.16
N LYS A 643 -4.15 17.02 -14.58
CA LYS A 643 -5.02 16.58 -15.68
C LYS A 643 -6.41 16.21 -15.20
N HIS A 644 -6.48 15.61 -14.01
CA HIS A 644 -7.72 15.09 -13.46
C HIS A 644 -8.02 15.71 -12.09
N LEU A 645 -9.29 16.07 -11.90
CA LEU A 645 -9.84 16.54 -10.63
C LEU A 645 -10.93 15.56 -10.19
N ALA A 646 -10.79 15.00 -8.99
CA ALA A 646 -11.87 14.25 -8.35
C ALA A 646 -12.59 15.16 -7.36
N ALA A 647 -13.92 15.26 -7.48
CA ALA A 647 -14.78 16.09 -6.64
C ALA A 647 -15.86 15.23 -5.97
N LEU A 648 -15.98 15.34 -4.65
CA LEU A 648 -17.01 14.66 -3.88
C LEU A 648 -18.26 15.53 -3.79
N THR A 649 -19.36 15.11 -4.42
CA THR A 649 -20.63 15.85 -4.43
C THR A 649 -21.38 15.76 -3.11
N ARG A 650 -22.41 16.60 -2.94
CA ARG A 650 -23.33 16.55 -1.78
C ARG A 650 -24.12 15.24 -1.67
N GLU A 651 -24.27 14.52 -2.77
CA GLU A 651 -24.99 13.25 -2.85
C GLU A 651 -24.07 12.04 -2.58
N TYR A 652 -22.86 12.28 -2.06
CA TYR A 652 -21.84 11.25 -1.82
C TYR A 652 -21.46 10.49 -3.09
N VAL A 653 -21.31 11.21 -4.19
CA VAL A 653 -20.84 10.68 -5.48
C VAL A 653 -19.49 11.33 -5.80
N ILE A 654 -18.57 10.59 -6.39
CA ILE A 654 -17.31 11.18 -6.88
C ILE A 654 -17.41 11.43 -8.37
N GLU A 655 -17.22 12.68 -8.76
CA GLU A 655 -17.12 13.10 -10.16
C GLU A 655 -15.65 13.32 -10.53
N ILE A 656 -15.24 12.78 -11.67
CA ILE A 656 -13.93 13.03 -12.27
C ILE A 656 -14.10 14.06 -13.36
N TRP A 657 -13.28 15.10 -13.31
CA TRP A 657 -13.24 16.21 -14.25
C TRP A 657 -11.92 16.21 -15.00
N ASP A 658 -11.98 16.45 -16.31
CA ASP A 658 -10.82 16.81 -17.12
C ASP A 658 -10.55 18.32 -16.94
N VAL A 659 -9.38 18.64 -16.41
CA VAL A 659 -9.02 20.01 -16.03
C VAL A 659 -8.77 20.90 -17.25
N GLU A 660 -8.24 20.34 -18.34
CA GLU A 660 -7.96 21.09 -19.57
C GLU A 660 -9.24 21.34 -20.37
N GLN A 661 -10.10 20.32 -20.48
CA GLN A 661 -11.39 20.40 -21.19
C GLN A 661 -12.48 21.09 -20.37
N ARG A 662 -12.28 21.25 -19.05
CA ARG A 662 -13.23 21.87 -18.10
C ARG A 662 -14.59 21.19 -18.12
N SER A 663 -14.59 19.87 -18.22
CA SER A 663 -15.81 19.06 -18.34
C SER A 663 -15.76 17.80 -17.48
N PRO A 664 -16.92 17.31 -17.00
CA PRO A 664 -17.00 16.04 -16.29
C PRO A 664 -16.71 14.89 -17.26
N SER A 665 -15.83 13.98 -16.86
CA SER A 665 -15.40 12.82 -17.64
C SER A 665 -16.04 11.53 -17.16
N ALA A 666 -16.28 11.40 -15.85
CA ALA A 666 -16.95 10.23 -15.27
C ALA A 666 -17.56 10.50 -13.90
N VAL A 667 -18.47 9.62 -13.48
CA VAL A 667 -19.19 9.69 -12.22
C VAL A 667 -19.18 8.31 -11.57
N PHE A 668 -18.71 8.23 -10.32
CA PHE A 668 -18.64 6.99 -9.54
C PHE A 668 -19.61 7.05 -8.36
N PRO A 669 -20.65 6.20 -8.34
CA PRO A 669 -21.50 6.07 -7.16
C PRO A 669 -20.73 5.38 -6.04
N ILE A 670 -20.75 5.96 -4.84
CA ILE A 670 -20.08 5.38 -3.68
C ILE A 670 -21.07 4.47 -2.95
N ARG A 671 -20.64 3.24 -2.63
CA ARG A 671 -21.45 2.30 -1.84
C ARG A 671 -21.23 2.57 -0.35
N GLY A 672 -21.93 3.59 0.17
CA GLY A 672 -21.90 3.96 1.59
C GLY A 672 -22.36 5.41 1.81
N ASN A 673 -22.83 5.73 3.01
CA ASN A 673 -23.34 7.07 3.33
C ASN A 673 -22.24 8.07 3.74
N GLU A 674 -20.96 7.67 3.73
CA GLU A 674 -19.87 8.51 4.19
C GLU A 674 -18.53 8.18 3.51
N VAL A 675 -17.87 9.22 2.99
CA VAL A 675 -16.50 9.16 2.48
C VAL A 675 -15.59 9.82 3.49
N ILE A 676 -14.58 9.09 3.93
CA ILE A 676 -13.62 9.55 4.94
C ILE A 676 -12.49 10.32 4.24
N ALA A 677 -11.93 9.76 3.17
CA ALA A 677 -10.84 10.35 2.41
C ALA A 677 -10.81 9.80 0.98
N PHE A 678 -10.29 10.56 0.03
CA PHE A 678 -10.03 10.10 -1.32
C PHE A 678 -8.85 10.85 -1.93
N LYS A 679 -8.00 10.14 -2.70
CA LYS A 679 -6.76 10.69 -3.26
C LYS A 679 -6.33 9.91 -4.51
N PHE A 680 -5.68 10.59 -5.44
CA PHE A 680 -5.10 9.94 -6.62
C PHE A 680 -3.78 9.24 -6.27
N THR A 681 -3.49 8.15 -6.99
CA THR A 681 -2.14 7.59 -7.04
C THR A 681 -1.18 8.57 -7.73
N PRO A 682 0.13 8.54 -7.43
CA PRO A 682 1.07 9.51 -7.97
C PRO A 682 1.23 9.48 -9.49
N ASP A 683 0.91 8.35 -10.13
CA ASP A 683 0.86 8.20 -11.58
C ASP A 683 -0.44 8.76 -12.22
N GLY A 684 -1.41 9.19 -11.40
CA GLY A 684 -2.70 9.74 -11.81
C GLY A 684 -3.68 8.71 -12.37
N ARG A 685 -3.34 7.41 -12.39
CA ARG A 685 -4.14 6.38 -13.05
C ARG A 685 -5.22 5.78 -12.18
N THR A 686 -5.08 5.85 -10.87
CA THR A 686 -6.01 5.25 -9.91
C THR A 686 -6.44 6.27 -8.87
N LEU A 687 -7.71 6.23 -8.47
CA LEU A 687 -8.25 6.97 -7.35
C LEU A 687 -8.64 5.99 -6.24
N ALA A 688 -8.11 6.16 -5.03
CA ALA A 688 -8.65 5.45 -3.86
C ALA A 688 -9.65 6.30 -3.10
N VAL A 689 -10.67 5.64 -2.58
CA VAL A 689 -11.76 6.23 -1.81
C VAL A 689 -11.98 5.38 -0.58
N ALA A 690 -11.71 5.94 0.60
CA ALA A 690 -11.91 5.29 1.88
C ALA A 690 -13.33 5.56 2.41
N THR A 691 -14.04 4.48 2.74
CA THR A 691 -15.33 4.48 3.44
C THR A 691 -15.18 3.73 4.78
N PRO A 692 -16.12 3.85 5.73
CA PRO A 692 -16.10 3.04 6.95
C PRO A 692 -15.93 1.55 6.63
N GLY A 693 -14.82 0.95 7.10
CA GLY A 693 -14.51 -0.47 6.92
C GLY A 693 -14.03 -0.93 5.54
N GLN A 694 -13.99 -0.05 4.52
CA GLN A 694 -13.61 -0.44 3.15
C GLN A 694 -12.82 0.64 2.41
N ILE A 695 -11.95 0.25 1.47
CA ILE A 695 -11.32 1.18 0.52
C ILE A 695 -11.61 0.74 -0.91
N TRP A 696 -12.18 1.64 -1.70
CA TRP A 696 -12.52 1.43 -3.09
C TRP A 696 -11.42 1.99 -3.99
N LEU A 697 -11.00 1.22 -4.99
CA LEU A 697 -10.05 1.67 -6.01
C LEU A 697 -10.75 1.82 -7.37
N TYR A 698 -10.55 2.98 -8.01
CA TYR A 698 -11.12 3.31 -9.31
C TYR A 698 -10.01 3.59 -10.31
N HIS A 699 -10.01 2.89 -11.44
CA HIS A 699 -9.10 3.17 -12.55
C HIS A 699 -9.64 4.32 -13.41
N ILE A 700 -8.87 5.39 -13.51
CA ILE A 700 -9.28 6.65 -14.14
C ILE A 700 -9.32 6.55 -15.66
N PRO A 701 -8.30 6.02 -16.38
CA PRO A 701 -8.34 5.96 -17.84
C PRO A 701 -9.52 5.16 -18.43
N THR A 702 -10.02 4.14 -17.72
CA THR A 702 -11.14 3.30 -18.18
C THR A 702 -12.43 3.52 -17.42
N PHE A 703 -12.42 4.40 -16.42
CA PHE A 703 -13.51 4.69 -15.50
C PHE A 703 -14.17 3.44 -14.90
N GLN A 704 -13.36 2.50 -14.43
CA GLN A 704 -13.86 1.25 -13.85
C GLN A 704 -13.48 1.12 -12.38
N GLU A 705 -14.43 0.59 -11.61
CA GLU A 705 -14.18 0.10 -10.25
C GLU A 705 -13.30 -1.16 -10.32
N LEU A 706 -12.15 -1.14 -9.66
CA LEU A 706 -11.21 -2.26 -9.64
C LEU A 706 -11.63 -3.29 -8.59
N PHE A 707 -11.76 -2.89 -7.31
CA PHE A 707 -12.41 -3.66 -6.22
C PHE A 707 -12.44 -2.86 -4.88
N PRO A 708 -13.24 -3.31 -3.88
CA PRO A 708 -13.12 -2.87 -2.48
C PRO A 708 -12.14 -3.73 -1.67
N LEU A 709 -11.17 -3.10 -1.01
CA LEU A 709 -10.38 -3.65 0.09
C LEU A 709 -11.23 -3.72 1.36
N GLU A 710 -11.46 -4.91 1.94
CA GLU A 710 -12.02 -5.02 3.28
C GLU A 710 -10.97 -4.69 4.35
N ALA A 711 -11.24 -3.72 5.21
CA ALA A 711 -10.50 -3.57 6.44
C ALA A 711 -10.82 -4.78 7.36
N PRO A 712 -9.85 -5.33 8.11
CA PRO A 712 -10.10 -6.47 8.99
C PRO A 712 -11.30 -6.24 9.91
N ARG A 713 -12.18 -7.26 10.04
CA ARG A 713 -13.54 -7.25 10.65
C ARG A 713 -13.68 -6.71 12.09
N GLN A 714 -12.63 -6.21 12.71
CA GLN A 714 -12.64 -5.60 14.05
C GLN A 714 -12.01 -4.19 14.09
N ALA A 715 -11.77 -3.55 12.94
CA ALA A 715 -11.05 -2.28 12.88
C ALA A 715 -11.97 -1.05 13.07
N PRO A 716 -11.60 -0.07 13.92
CA PRO A 716 -12.24 1.24 13.91
C PRO A 716 -11.96 1.99 12.59
N ASN A 717 -12.83 2.94 12.24
CA ASN A 717 -12.80 3.69 10.98
C ASN A 717 -11.39 4.22 10.65
N PRO A 718 -10.89 4.06 9.41
CA PRO A 718 -9.64 4.69 9.00
C PRO A 718 -9.79 6.22 9.11
N ASN A 719 -8.73 6.94 9.50
CA ASN A 719 -8.79 8.40 9.68
C ASN A 719 -8.04 9.18 8.59
N LEU A 720 -6.99 8.61 7.96
CA LEU A 720 -6.24 9.24 6.86
C LEU A 720 -5.89 8.24 5.75
N LEU A 721 -5.74 8.76 4.52
CA LEU A 721 -5.34 8.04 3.32
C LEU A 721 -4.22 8.82 2.60
N ASP A 722 -3.05 8.22 2.43
CA ASP A 722 -1.94 8.84 1.67
C ASP A 722 -1.26 7.83 0.73
N PHE A 723 -0.58 8.32 -0.29
CA PHE A 723 0.07 7.50 -1.32
C PHE A 723 1.55 7.86 -1.49
N HIS A 724 2.39 6.83 -1.44
CA HIS A 724 3.77 6.79 -1.94
C HIS A 724 3.81 6.81 -3.48
N PRO A 725 4.85 7.36 -4.13
CA PRO A 725 5.09 7.25 -5.59
C PRO A 725 5.00 5.83 -6.16
N SER A 726 5.18 4.85 -5.28
CA SER A 726 5.20 3.42 -5.54
C SER A 726 4.10 2.67 -4.73
N GLY A 727 3.01 3.30 -4.23
CA GLY A 727 1.87 2.57 -3.62
C GLY A 727 1.19 3.25 -2.42
N CYS A 728 0.23 2.60 -1.74
CA CYS A 728 -0.68 3.25 -0.78
C CYS A 728 -0.27 3.02 0.69
N LEU A 729 -0.55 4.02 1.54
CA LEU A 729 -0.50 3.94 3.00
C LEU A 729 -1.92 4.07 3.60
N LEU A 730 -2.30 3.13 4.47
CA LEU A 730 -3.49 3.24 5.32
C LEU A 730 -3.09 3.57 6.77
N SER A 731 -3.75 4.54 7.39
CA SER A 731 -3.65 4.76 8.84
C SER A 731 -4.85 4.20 9.62
N ARG A 732 -4.57 3.66 10.81
CA ARG A 732 -5.60 3.27 11.79
C ARG A 732 -5.54 4.15 13.04
N PRO A 733 -6.68 4.41 13.71
CA PRO A 733 -6.74 5.18 14.96
C PRO A 733 -6.00 4.54 16.15
N ASP A 734 -5.67 3.25 16.07
CA ASP A 734 -4.99 2.47 17.11
C ASP A 734 -3.45 2.39 16.92
N GLY A 735 -2.89 3.20 16.01
CA GLY A 735 -1.44 3.30 15.78
C GLY A 735 -0.85 2.25 14.84
N TRP A 736 -1.68 1.57 14.03
CA TRP A 736 -1.22 0.59 13.02
C TRP A 736 -1.32 1.14 11.60
N TYR A 737 -0.29 0.90 10.78
CA TYR A 737 -0.21 1.37 9.39
C TYR A 737 0.01 0.21 8.42
N TRP A 738 -0.65 0.27 7.25
CA TRP A 738 -0.34 -0.62 6.13
C TRP A 738 0.46 0.15 5.10
N LEU A 739 1.71 -0.28 4.87
CA LEU A 739 2.56 0.20 3.78
C LEU A 739 2.49 -0.84 2.66
N ALA A 740 1.92 -0.50 1.50
CA ALA A 740 2.18 -1.25 0.28
C ALA A 740 3.13 -0.42 -0.59
N ALA A 741 4.43 -0.70 -0.50
CA ALA A 741 5.42 -0.20 -1.43
C ALA A 741 5.60 -1.19 -2.58
N THR A 742 5.61 -0.69 -3.81
CA THR A 742 5.93 -1.48 -5.00
C THR A 742 7.45 -1.65 -5.05
N GLY A 743 7.91 -2.84 -4.68
CA GLY A 743 9.00 -3.50 -5.42
C GLY A 743 10.45 -3.23 -5.04
N GLU A 744 10.76 -2.53 -3.95
CA GLU A 744 12.04 -2.66 -3.23
C GLU A 744 11.78 -2.72 -1.73
#